data_AF-A0A970R9S6-F1
#
_entry.id   AF-A0A970R9S6-F1
#
_cell.length_a   1.000
_cell.length_b   1.000
_cell.length_c   1.000
_cell.angle_alpha   90.00
_cell.angle_beta   90.00
_cell.angle_gamma   90.00
#
_symmetry.space_group_name_H-M   'P 1'
#
loop_
_entity.id
_entity.type
_entity.pdbx_description
1 polymer ?
#
loop_
_entity_poly.entity_id
_entity_poly.type
_entity_poly.pdbx_seq_one_letter_code
_entity_poly.pdbx_strand_id
1 'polypeptide(L)'
;MSESTQKAIKELLTQLSADATSGNLIYRQGQSLYLNGQCTQLIESEHLHEFSVNDKYGNFLVKINTAETPVATCTCNAGAICRHRAAAYMQLYELMSLNDDKPVQPGLKYTRRGMIKRVMNERLEKARQAKYTLSFADNIYGEHILTNERGTSYHLTFRNFKQKFGYCSCPDYSTNKLGICKHLIYAFDRTTVNPDLKPHELPRYPFIEVFCDPLHNYRISWFHPEEVRGEVAEVLYRYFGNKRFITDDQASGLIGFFNVVDRYKEILVRPEVYARVQKLVDEEEMLRLAKEKVLDFSRIKVPLLHFQQQGVEFATFKKGVVLADDMELEKPLQAIATAVMKKDVFGFNHTLIICPATLKQQWKNDVLHYSSEPVRIVAGTTAEREALYGASGFIIVSYETVMRDQQLIAKNPPDFIILDEAQRIRNYASVTSLVIKSLPRKHALVLSATPLSSELIDLYSIVMFVDAELLSPLWEFSYQHCYFDEENKNVVVGYYNLEQLEQKLSKVMLRREKKDVINQLPGSSQITTPVKMSENQISRYQKYARQVLTILHQKIFTLFDEQKVADLLKLMLQLGNSTFLVDDTSNSSPKLIELKHILSYKLHIRKSSHRVVIVTRWIKMANIIARALRLGKFVFAEINADMPEAGRMAALERFAKEDHCRILLATTKALSQQMLLVADTLINFELPQKDAPRMMQLPASLTIINLVAEGTLEEKMAQGLLPWRAEAAVAPAEAPPLTLRQTYRQALTQILAELKPESAEEAALKTAPGQILMDFAADETDTLSFEQNEAGQPDKKVAGKEALSLRQVEPVMRSAVEFFSQVFKVTSGQQIEISDDMISYDPKTGEVTLKFKIAGKG
;
A
#
# COMPACT_ATOMS: atom_id res chain seq x y z
N MET A 1 -10.44 8.77 36.75
CA MET A 1 -10.60 10.24 36.59
C MET A 1 -12.08 10.59 36.85
N SER A 2 -12.42 11.59 37.67
CA SER A 2 -13.81 11.77 38.17
C SER A 2 -14.74 12.55 37.22
N GLU A 3 -15.97 12.04 36.99
CA GLU A 3 -17.05 12.68 36.22
C GLU A 3 -17.32 14.14 36.64
N SER A 4 -17.08 14.46 37.92
CA SER A 4 -17.20 15.82 38.47
C SER A 4 -16.28 16.84 37.78
N THR A 5 -15.06 16.44 37.43
CA THR A 5 -14.06 17.32 36.81
C THR A 5 -14.39 17.58 35.35
N GLN A 6 -14.85 16.55 34.62
CA GLN A 6 -15.29 16.67 33.23
C GLN A 6 -16.53 17.58 33.11
N LYS A 7 -17.48 17.45 34.04
CA LYS A 7 -18.65 18.34 34.12
C LYS A 7 -18.25 19.80 34.39
N ALA A 8 -17.29 20.04 35.30
CA ALA A 8 -16.79 21.37 35.58
C ALA A 8 -16.08 22.03 34.38
N ILE A 9 -15.27 21.27 33.62
CA ILE A 9 -14.66 21.79 32.38
C ILE A 9 -15.73 22.10 31.33
N LYS A 10 -16.76 21.25 31.19
CA LYS A 10 -17.87 21.47 30.25
C LYS A 10 -18.67 22.73 30.59
N GLU A 11 -19.00 22.93 31.86
CA GLU A 11 -19.71 24.13 32.33
C GLU A 11 -18.87 25.39 32.07
N LEU A 12 -17.57 25.35 32.34
CA LEU A 12 -16.63 26.45 32.08
C LEU A 12 -16.52 26.79 30.59
N LEU A 13 -16.43 25.78 29.71
CA LEU A 13 -16.43 25.97 28.25
C LEU A 13 -17.78 26.51 27.74
N THR A 14 -18.89 26.06 28.32
CA THR A 14 -20.24 26.54 27.95
C THR A 14 -20.41 28.01 28.35
N GLN A 15 -19.97 28.40 29.54
CA GLN A 15 -19.97 29.79 30.00
C GLN A 15 -19.11 30.67 29.10
N LEU A 16 -17.90 30.22 28.74
CA LEU A 16 -17.04 30.94 27.79
C LEU A 16 -17.70 31.13 26.42
N SER A 17 -18.45 30.14 25.95
CA SER A 17 -19.15 30.23 24.66
C SER A 17 -20.37 31.16 24.71
N ALA A 18 -21.05 31.26 25.85
CA ALA A 18 -22.27 32.05 26.02
C ALA A 18 -22.01 33.51 26.45
N ASP A 19 -20.83 33.81 27.00
CA ASP A 19 -20.44 35.15 27.41
C ASP A 19 -20.24 36.07 26.19
N ALA A 20 -21.18 37.00 26.00
CA ALA A 20 -21.22 37.95 24.88
C ALA A 20 -20.07 38.98 24.87
N THR A 21 -19.23 39.01 25.90
CA THR A 21 -18.01 39.84 25.95
C THR A 21 -16.80 39.11 25.33
N SER A 22 -15.57 39.43 25.76
CA SER A 22 -14.34 38.82 25.23
C SER A 22 -14.28 37.29 25.40
N GLY A 23 -15.13 36.70 26.25
CA GLY A 23 -15.30 35.25 26.45
C GLY A 23 -15.61 34.48 25.16
N ASN A 24 -16.64 34.86 24.40
CA ASN A 24 -17.03 34.15 23.17
C ASN A 24 -15.91 34.20 22.11
N LEU A 25 -15.20 35.32 22.02
CA LEU A 25 -14.05 35.46 21.12
C LEU A 25 -12.89 34.55 21.55
N ILE A 26 -12.59 34.48 22.86
CA ILE A 26 -11.57 33.60 23.42
C ILE A 26 -11.94 32.13 23.21
N TYR A 27 -13.21 31.78 23.38
CA TYR A 27 -13.74 30.46 23.09
C TYR A 27 -13.56 30.10 21.63
N ARG A 28 -13.99 30.94 20.68
CA ARG A 28 -13.84 30.69 19.24
C ARG A 28 -12.38 30.61 18.80
N GLN A 29 -11.51 31.45 19.36
CA GLN A 29 -10.07 31.39 19.09
C GLN A 29 -9.44 30.14 19.68
N GLY A 30 -9.82 29.74 20.89
CA GLY A 30 -9.36 28.50 21.52
C GLY A 30 -9.88 27.26 20.76
N GLN A 31 -11.12 27.30 20.31
CA GLN A 31 -11.74 26.26 19.48
C GLN A 31 -11.03 26.14 18.13
N SER A 32 -10.63 27.25 17.53
CA SER A 32 -9.83 27.26 16.32
C SER A 32 -8.48 26.55 16.55
N LEU A 33 -7.78 26.88 17.64
CA LEU A 33 -6.51 26.22 18.00
C LEU A 33 -6.70 24.72 18.26
N TYR A 34 -7.75 24.36 18.99
CA TYR A 34 -8.11 22.98 19.28
C TYR A 34 -8.43 22.17 18.00
N LEU A 35 -9.38 22.64 17.17
CA LEU A 35 -9.80 21.95 15.94
C LEU A 35 -8.69 21.83 14.89
N ASN A 36 -7.72 22.76 14.89
CA ASN A 36 -6.55 22.69 14.03
C ASN A 36 -5.46 21.74 14.55
N GLY A 37 -5.73 20.99 15.63
CA GLY A 37 -4.77 20.05 16.23
C GLY A 37 -3.56 20.75 16.85
N GLN A 38 -3.72 22.00 17.27
CA GLN A 38 -2.62 22.82 17.79
C GLN A 38 -2.49 22.72 19.31
N CYS A 39 -3.20 21.80 19.96
CA CYS A 39 -3.07 21.52 21.37
C CYS A 39 -2.59 20.07 21.55
N THR A 40 -1.41 19.88 22.13
CA THR A 40 -0.79 18.55 22.31
C THR A 40 -0.55 18.29 23.79
N GLN A 41 -0.99 17.15 24.32
CA GLN A 41 -0.69 16.76 25.69
C GLN A 41 0.79 16.33 25.79
N LEU A 42 1.52 16.90 26.74
CA LEU A 42 2.93 16.61 26.98
C LEU A 42 3.12 15.63 28.14
N ILE A 43 2.36 15.80 29.22
CA ILE A 43 2.47 15.00 30.44
C ILE A 43 1.07 14.67 30.95
N GLU A 44 0.86 13.41 31.35
CA GLU A 44 -0.34 12.92 32.03
C GLU A 44 0.03 12.35 33.41
N SER A 45 -0.67 12.81 34.44
CA SER A 45 -0.63 12.26 35.79
C SER A 45 -2.04 12.29 36.40
N GLU A 46 -2.24 11.65 37.56
CA GLU A 46 -3.57 11.47 38.16
C GLU A 46 -4.36 12.77 38.37
N HIS A 47 -3.67 13.88 38.65
CA HIS A 47 -4.31 15.18 38.91
C HIS A 47 -3.69 16.37 38.17
N LEU A 48 -2.70 16.16 37.30
CA LEU A 48 -2.02 17.23 36.58
C LEU A 48 -1.81 16.86 35.13
N HIS A 49 -2.33 17.70 34.24
CA HIS A 49 -2.22 17.56 32.80
C HIS A 49 -1.49 18.77 32.22
N GLU A 50 -0.40 18.52 31.49
CA GLU A 50 0.35 19.57 30.79
C GLU A 50 0.11 19.51 29.29
N PHE A 51 -0.21 20.65 28.69
CA PHE A 51 -0.51 20.82 27.28
C PHE A 51 0.42 21.84 26.65
N SER A 52 0.90 21.56 25.45
CA SER A 52 1.51 22.55 24.58
C SER A 52 0.46 23.06 23.60
N VAL A 53 0.11 24.34 23.66
CA VAL A 53 -0.82 24.96 22.71
C VAL A 53 -0.04 25.85 21.76
N ASN A 54 0.11 25.39 20.53
CA ASN A 54 0.82 26.04 19.45
C ASN A 54 -0.08 27.05 18.72
N ASP A 55 -0.09 28.28 19.18
CA ASP A 55 -0.78 29.36 18.48
C ASP A 55 0.16 30.06 17.48
N LYS A 56 -0.38 30.92 16.62
CA LYS A 56 0.40 31.70 15.65
C LYS A 56 1.53 32.55 16.26
N TYR A 57 1.57 32.72 17.58
CA TYR A 57 2.60 33.47 18.31
C TYR A 57 3.60 32.57 19.05
N GLY A 58 3.47 31.23 18.96
CA GLY A 58 4.39 30.27 19.57
C GLY A 58 3.69 29.20 20.39
N ASN A 59 4.50 28.36 21.03
CA ASN A 59 4.05 27.27 21.88
C ASN A 59 3.85 27.77 23.31
N PHE A 60 2.63 27.71 23.79
CA PHE A 60 2.28 28.09 25.15
C PHE A 60 2.03 26.83 25.98
N LEU A 61 2.78 26.71 27.07
CA LEU A 61 2.58 25.62 28.01
C LEU A 61 1.39 25.96 28.89
N VAL A 62 0.38 25.09 28.88
CA VAL A 62 -0.80 25.17 29.71
C VAL A 62 -0.79 23.99 30.68
N LYS A 63 -0.81 24.28 31.98
CA LYS A 63 -0.91 23.24 33.02
C LYS A 63 -2.28 23.29 33.66
N ILE A 64 -2.99 22.17 33.66
CA ILE A 64 -4.32 22.03 34.24
C ILE A 64 -4.24 21.09 35.43
N ASN A 65 -4.55 21.60 36.62
CA ASN A 65 -4.66 20.79 37.83
C ASN A 65 -6.14 20.38 38.02
N THR A 66 -6.38 19.09 38.20
CA THR A 66 -7.68 18.42 38.27
C THR A 66 -7.97 17.79 39.64
N ALA A 67 -7.13 18.04 40.66
CA ALA A 67 -7.35 17.56 42.03
C ALA A 67 -8.60 18.19 42.69
N GLU A 68 -8.93 19.43 42.31
CA GLU A 68 -10.12 20.18 42.78
C GLU A 68 -10.88 20.75 41.56
N THR A 69 -11.48 21.94 41.66
CA THR A 69 -12.02 22.64 40.49
C THR A 69 -10.90 22.86 39.47
N PRO A 70 -11.12 22.54 38.18
CA PRO A 70 -10.03 22.45 37.23
C PRO A 70 -9.47 23.83 36.88
N VAL A 71 -8.27 24.14 37.37
CA VAL A 71 -7.59 25.43 37.16
C VAL A 71 -6.43 25.29 36.17
N ALA A 72 -6.47 26.09 35.10
CA ALA A 72 -5.44 26.16 34.08
C ALA A 72 -4.53 27.38 34.24
N THR A 73 -3.23 27.15 34.25
CA THR A 73 -2.18 28.17 34.14
C THR A 73 -1.58 28.13 32.74
N CYS A 74 -1.17 29.27 32.18
CA CYS A 74 -0.62 29.33 30.82
C CYS A 74 0.55 30.31 30.76
N THR A 75 1.62 29.95 30.05
CA THR A 75 2.82 30.78 29.88
C THR A 75 2.63 32.01 28.99
N CYS A 76 1.42 32.26 28.48
CA CYS A 76 1.12 33.43 27.65
C CYS A 76 0.91 34.74 28.44
N ASN A 77 1.20 34.75 29.75
CA ASN A 77 1.08 35.90 30.67
C ASN A 77 -0.31 36.57 30.75
N ALA A 78 -1.37 35.90 30.30
CA ALA A 78 -2.73 36.41 30.47
C ALA A 78 -3.21 36.19 31.92
N GLY A 79 -3.73 37.24 32.56
CA GLY A 79 -4.23 37.19 33.94
C GLY A 79 -5.55 36.42 34.11
N ALA A 80 -6.36 36.33 33.04
CA ALA A 80 -7.62 35.58 33.00
C ALA A 80 -7.52 34.35 32.07
N ILE A 81 -8.66 33.72 31.78
CA ILE A 81 -8.76 32.67 30.78
C ILE A 81 -8.34 33.20 29.40
N CYS A 82 -7.47 32.47 28.71
CA CYS A 82 -6.96 32.85 27.39
C CYS A 82 -7.27 31.76 26.37
N ARG A 83 -7.11 32.07 25.08
CA ARG A 83 -7.41 31.10 24.01
C ARG A 83 -6.62 29.80 24.14
N HIS A 84 -5.40 29.85 24.69
CA HIS A 84 -4.60 28.65 24.94
C HIS A 84 -5.18 27.81 26.07
N ARG A 85 -5.60 28.44 27.18
CA ARG A 85 -6.29 27.74 28.28
C ARG A 85 -7.61 27.15 27.79
N ALA A 86 -8.39 27.88 26.99
CA ALA A 86 -9.61 27.38 26.38
C ALA A 86 -9.34 26.17 25.47
N ALA A 87 -8.32 26.23 24.60
CA ALA A 87 -7.92 25.11 23.75
C ALA A 87 -7.45 23.90 24.55
N ALA A 88 -6.66 24.11 25.61
CA ALA A 88 -6.22 23.04 26.51
C ALA A 88 -7.36 22.45 27.32
N TYR A 89 -8.35 23.23 27.76
CA TYR A 89 -9.56 22.71 28.38
C TYR A 89 -10.40 21.89 27.39
N MET A 90 -10.50 22.31 26.12
CA MET A 90 -11.19 21.52 25.07
C MET A 90 -10.45 20.21 24.78
N GLN A 91 -9.12 20.26 24.66
CA GLN A 91 -8.28 19.09 24.44
C GLN A 91 -8.33 18.15 25.64
N LEU A 92 -8.24 18.67 26.86
CA LEU A 92 -8.39 17.88 28.07
C LEU A 92 -9.79 17.31 28.19
N TYR A 93 -10.84 18.06 27.84
CA TYR A 93 -12.20 17.52 27.81
C TYR A 93 -12.34 16.40 26.78
N GLU A 94 -11.77 16.53 25.57
CA GLU A 94 -11.75 15.47 24.57
C GLU A 94 -10.96 14.25 25.05
N LEU A 95 -9.78 14.45 25.60
CA LEU A 95 -8.91 13.39 26.13
C LEU A 95 -9.51 12.71 27.34
N MET A 96 -10.12 13.45 28.25
CA MET A 96 -10.93 12.88 29.33
C MET A 96 -12.13 12.15 28.76
N SER A 97 -12.66 12.58 27.61
CA SER A 97 -13.67 11.82 26.87
C SER A 97 -13.05 10.74 25.97
N LEU A 98 -11.74 10.53 25.90
CA LEU A 98 -11.06 9.45 25.13
C LEU A 98 -10.44 8.40 26.09
N ASN A 99 -10.08 8.84 27.31
CA ASN A 99 -9.61 8.06 28.47
C ASN A 99 -10.73 7.76 29.46
N ASP A 100 -11.89 8.40 29.36
CA ASP A 100 -13.10 7.62 29.52
C ASP A 100 -12.92 6.45 28.56
N ASP A 101 -13.20 5.23 29.01
CA ASP A 101 -13.99 4.37 28.16
C ASP A 101 -15.20 5.24 27.77
N LYS A 102 -15.03 6.11 26.77
CA LYS A 102 -16.10 6.77 26.07
C LYS A 102 -16.87 5.53 25.71
N PRO A 103 -18.05 5.29 26.29
CA PRO A 103 -18.83 4.15 25.84
C PRO A 103 -18.83 4.36 24.35
N VAL A 104 -18.22 3.41 23.60
CA VAL A 104 -18.15 3.41 22.13
C VAL A 104 -19.40 4.14 21.74
N GLN A 105 -19.33 5.36 21.18
CA GLN A 105 -20.57 6.03 20.76
C GLN A 105 -21.27 4.93 19.99
N PRO A 106 -22.39 4.37 20.49
CA PRO A 106 -22.66 2.96 20.22
C PRO A 106 -23.09 2.92 18.79
N GLY A 107 -22.09 2.85 17.89
CA GLY A 107 -22.30 2.95 16.48
C GLY A 107 -23.26 1.83 16.23
N LEU A 108 -24.38 2.14 15.61
CA LEU A 108 -25.58 1.33 15.73
C LEU A 108 -25.24 -0.12 15.45
N LYS A 109 -25.21 -0.92 16.52
CA LYS A 109 -25.06 -2.35 16.40
C LYS A 109 -26.38 -2.87 15.90
N TYR A 110 -26.43 -3.18 14.62
CA TYR A 110 -27.63 -3.78 14.06
C TYR A 110 -27.90 -5.11 14.75
N THR A 111 -29.14 -5.28 15.20
CA THR A 111 -29.65 -6.62 15.45
C THR A 111 -29.71 -7.39 14.13
N ARG A 112 -29.64 -8.73 14.19
CA ARG A 112 -29.81 -9.59 13.00
C ARG A 112 -31.06 -9.19 12.21
N ARG A 113 -32.20 -9.00 12.88
CA ARG A 113 -33.46 -8.58 12.25
C ARG A 113 -33.37 -7.18 11.62
N GLY A 114 -32.72 -6.23 12.30
CA GLY A 114 -32.52 -4.87 11.79
C GLY A 114 -31.68 -4.85 10.51
N MET A 115 -30.56 -5.59 10.50
CA MET A 115 -29.71 -5.70 9.31
C MET A 115 -30.44 -6.38 8.15
N ILE A 116 -31.12 -7.50 8.41
CA ILE A 116 -31.93 -8.19 7.38
C ILE A 116 -32.96 -7.23 6.79
N LYS A 117 -33.69 -6.47 7.60
CA LYS A 117 -34.69 -5.50 7.11
C LYS A 117 -34.06 -4.47 6.16
N ARG A 118 -32.90 -3.92 6.53
CA ARG A 118 -32.17 -2.95 5.69
C ARG A 118 -31.76 -3.57 4.35
N VAL A 119 -31.14 -4.74 4.37
CA VAL A 119 -30.62 -5.40 3.15
C VAL A 119 -31.79 -5.85 2.26
N MET A 120 -32.91 -6.27 2.86
CA MET A 120 -34.14 -6.60 2.12
C MET A 120 -34.72 -5.37 1.42
N ASN A 121 -34.75 -4.20 2.06
CA ASN A 121 -35.18 -2.96 1.42
C ASN A 121 -34.31 -2.61 0.22
N GLU A 122 -32.98 -2.71 0.36
CA GLU A 122 -32.05 -2.46 -0.75
C GLU A 122 -32.29 -3.43 -1.93
N ARG A 123 -32.54 -4.72 -1.64
CA ARG A 123 -32.87 -5.71 -2.69
C ARG A 123 -34.21 -5.42 -3.35
N LEU A 124 -35.21 -4.97 -2.59
CA LEU A 124 -36.52 -4.58 -3.13
C LEU A 124 -36.38 -3.40 -4.08
N GLU A 125 -35.62 -2.37 -3.72
CA GLU A 125 -35.34 -1.23 -4.59
C GLU A 125 -34.63 -1.66 -5.88
N LYS A 126 -33.58 -2.47 -5.76
CA LYS A 126 -32.86 -3.03 -6.91
C LYS A 126 -33.75 -3.89 -7.81
N ALA A 127 -34.65 -4.68 -7.23
CA ALA A 127 -35.60 -5.50 -7.98
C ALA A 127 -36.62 -4.63 -8.72
N ARG A 128 -37.13 -3.55 -8.11
CA ARG A 128 -38.08 -2.61 -8.75
C ARG A 128 -37.47 -1.87 -9.94
N GLN A 129 -36.20 -1.52 -9.84
CA GLN A 129 -35.47 -0.80 -10.90
C GLN A 129 -35.00 -1.71 -12.04
N ALA A 130 -34.98 -3.03 -11.82
CA ALA A 130 -34.46 -3.99 -12.77
C ALA A 130 -35.37 -4.20 -13.99
N LYS A 131 -34.76 -4.30 -15.17
CA LYS A 131 -35.44 -4.63 -16.43
C LYS A 131 -35.12 -6.08 -16.83
N TYR A 132 -35.76 -7.04 -16.14
CA TYR A 132 -35.60 -8.47 -16.42
C TYR A 132 -36.71 -9.00 -17.34
N THR A 133 -36.39 -10.04 -18.10
CA THR A 133 -37.36 -10.85 -18.85
C THR A 133 -37.53 -12.19 -18.16
N LEU A 134 -38.77 -12.65 -18.02
CA LEU A 134 -39.11 -13.90 -17.34
C LEU A 134 -39.83 -14.82 -18.31
N SER A 135 -39.27 -16.01 -18.53
CA SER A 135 -39.86 -17.10 -19.31
C SER A 135 -40.33 -18.17 -18.33
N PHE A 136 -41.63 -18.48 -18.37
CA PHE A 136 -42.25 -19.45 -17.48
C PHE A 136 -42.19 -20.86 -18.07
N ALA A 137 -41.91 -21.87 -17.24
CA ALA A 137 -42.20 -23.26 -17.56
C ALA A 137 -43.71 -23.53 -17.58
N ASP A 138 -44.10 -24.65 -18.20
CA ASP A 138 -45.49 -25.12 -18.28
C ASP A 138 -46.12 -25.34 -16.89
N ASN A 139 -45.31 -25.79 -15.92
CA ASN A 139 -45.71 -25.89 -14.52
C ASN A 139 -45.20 -24.67 -13.73
N ILE A 140 -46.09 -24.04 -12.95
CA ILE A 140 -45.79 -22.88 -12.11
C ILE A 140 -44.82 -23.19 -10.94
N TYR A 141 -44.62 -24.46 -10.61
CA TYR A 141 -43.60 -24.96 -9.68
C TYR A 141 -42.39 -25.55 -10.41
N GLY A 142 -42.36 -25.45 -11.74
CA GLY A 142 -41.26 -25.91 -12.58
C GLY A 142 -40.04 -25.00 -12.51
N GLU A 143 -39.13 -25.20 -13.48
CA GLU A 143 -37.93 -24.39 -13.59
C GLU A 143 -38.13 -23.25 -14.61
N HIS A 144 -38.25 -22.02 -14.12
CA HIS A 144 -38.40 -20.81 -14.91
C HIS A 144 -37.04 -20.21 -15.26
N ILE A 145 -36.97 -19.44 -16.34
CA ILE A 145 -35.75 -18.77 -16.77
C ILE A 145 -35.94 -17.26 -16.69
N LEU A 146 -35.10 -16.59 -15.89
CA LEU A 146 -35.04 -15.14 -15.83
C LEU A 146 -33.75 -14.64 -16.48
N THR A 147 -33.87 -13.76 -17.46
CA THR A 147 -32.73 -13.16 -18.15
C THR A 147 -32.58 -11.70 -17.75
N ASN A 148 -31.36 -11.31 -17.37
CA ASN A 148 -31.04 -9.96 -16.95
C ASN A 148 -30.74 -9.04 -18.15
N GLU A 149 -30.52 -7.75 -17.88
CA GLU A 149 -30.22 -6.71 -18.89
C GLU A 149 -28.93 -6.96 -19.68
N ARG A 150 -28.02 -7.78 -19.16
CA ARG A 150 -26.76 -8.16 -19.79
C ARG A 150 -26.85 -9.47 -20.56
N GLY A 151 -28.05 -10.06 -20.69
CA GLY A 151 -28.27 -11.34 -21.35
C GLY A 151 -27.89 -12.57 -20.52
N THR A 152 -27.56 -12.42 -19.23
CA THR A 152 -27.29 -13.57 -18.35
C THR A 152 -28.61 -14.17 -17.87
N SER A 153 -28.76 -15.48 -18.04
CA SER A 153 -29.95 -16.22 -17.61
C SER A 153 -29.74 -16.93 -16.27
N TYR A 154 -30.78 -17.00 -15.47
CA TYR A 154 -30.82 -17.68 -14.17
C TYR A 154 -32.06 -18.58 -14.08
N HIS A 155 -31.89 -19.76 -13.50
CA HIS A 155 -32.95 -20.72 -13.25
C HIS A 155 -33.63 -20.40 -11.91
N LEU A 156 -34.96 -20.46 -11.89
CA LEU A 156 -35.81 -20.11 -10.75
C LEU A 156 -36.86 -21.19 -10.52
N THR A 157 -37.16 -21.49 -9.26
CA THR A 157 -38.29 -22.34 -8.90
C THR A 157 -39.06 -21.72 -7.74
N PHE A 158 -40.37 -21.66 -7.86
CA PHE A 158 -41.24 -21.23 -6.75
C PHE A 158 -41.52 -22.44 -5.85
N ARG A 159 -41.34 -22.30 -4.53
CA ARG A 159 -41.69 -23.35 -3.56
C ARG A 159 -42.97 -23.00 -2.81
N ASN A 160 -43.13 -21.73 -2.45
CA ASN A 160 -44.30 -21.23 -1.74
C ASN A 160 -44.59 -19.77 -2.10
N PHE A 161 -45.76 -19.52 -2.69
CA PHE A 161 -46.18 -18.17 -3.10
C PHE A 161 -46.55 -17.26 -1.91
N LYS A 162 -47.12 -17.83 -0.83
CA LYS A 162 -47.53 -17.06 0.35
C LYS A 162 -46.34 -16.53 1.13
N GLN A 163 -45.31 -17.37 1.29
CA GLN A 163 -44.07 -17.03 1.99
C GLN A 163 -43.04 -16.38 1.05
N LYS A 164 -43.34 -16.25 -0.26
CA LYS A 164 -42.40 -15.81 -1.30
C LYS A 164 -41.05 -16.53 -1.21
N PHE A 165 -41.12 -17.86 -1.08
CA PHE A 165 -39.96 -18.74 -0.88
C PHE A 165 -39.73 -19.60 -2.13
N GLY A 166 -38.47 -19.73 -2.53
CA GLY A 166 -38.09 -20.45 -3.75
C GLY A 166 -36.58 -20.63 -3.89
N TYR A 167 -36.17 -21.08 -5.06
CA TYR A 167 -34.78 -21.31 -5.46
C TYR A 167 -34.38 -20.38 -6.62
N CYS A 168 -33.11 -19.95 -6.64
CA CYS A 168 -32.53 -19.18 -7.74
C CYS A 168 -31.07 -19.57 -7.96
N SER A 169 -30.67 -19.84 -9.19
CA SER A 169 -29.29 -20.19 -9.55
C SER A 169 -28.31 -19.00 -9.60
N CYS A 170 -28.67 -17.84 -9.03
CA CYS A 170 -27.83 -16.65 -9.10
C CYS A 170 -26.77 -16.62 -7.99
N PRO A 171 -25.57 -16.04 -8.23
CA PRO A 171 -24.50 -15.99 -7.23
C PRO A 171 -24.85 -15.32 -5.89
N ASP A 172 -25.79 -14.35 -5.88
CA ASP A 172 -26.28 -13.75 -4.63
C ASP A 172 -27.07 -14.78 -3.81
N TYR A 173 -27.92 -15.60 -4.42
CA TYR A 173 -28.73 -16.59 -3.70
C TYR A 173 -27.86 -17.70 -3.07
N SER A 174 -26.83 -18.15 -3.80
CA SER A 174 -25.94 -19.21 -3.33
C SER A 174 -25.05 -18.80 -2.17
N THR A 175 -24.87 -17.50 -1.92
CA THR A 175 -24.01 -17.02 -0.82
C THR A 175 -24.75 -16.19 0.22
N ASN A 176 -25.90 -15.57 -0.04
CA ASN A 176 -26.49 -14.59 0.87
C ASN A 176 -27.12 -15.07 2.20
N LYS A 177 -27.43 -16.35 2.42
CA LYS A 177 -28.04 -16.89 3.64
C LYS A 177 -29.42 -16.30 4.02
N LEU A 178 -30.17 -15.80 3.05
CA LEU A 178 -31.49 -15.18 3.26
C LEU A 178 -32.63 -15.95 2.60
N GLY A 179 -32.33 -16.95 1.77
CA GLY A 179 -33.36 -17.74 1.06
C GLY A 179 -34.14 -16.95 0.01
N ILE A 180 -33.69 -15.74 -0.31
CA ILE A 180 -34.30 -14.85 -1.28
C ILE A 180 -33.24 -13.94 -1.91
N CYS A 181 -33.42 -13.59 -3.18
CA CYS A 181 -32.56 -12.67 -3.92
C CYS A 181 -33.41 -11.68 -4.71
N LYS A 182 -32.78 -10.66 -5.30
CA LYS A 182 -33.50 -9.66 -6.12
C LYS A 182 -34.26 -10.29 -7.31
N HIS A 183 -33.76 -11.38 -7.88
CA HIS A 183 -34.40 -12.06 -9.01
C HIS A 183 -35.68 -12.78 -8.58
N LEU A 184 -35.66 -13.45 -7.42
CA LEU A 184 -36.86 -14.07 -6.84
C LEU A 184 -37.90 -13.02 -6.47
N ILE A 185 -37.48 -11.91 -5.85
CA ILE A 185 -38.38 -10.79 -5.52
C ILE A 185 -39.09 -10.29 -6.79
N TYR A 186 -38.31 -10.03 -7.85
CA TYR A 186 -38.86 -9.60 -9.15
C TYR A 186 -39.88 -10.61 -9.71
N ALA A 187 -39.53 -11.90 -9.70
CA ALA A 187 -40.37 -12.95 -10.25
C ALA A 187 -41.67 -13.15 -9.46
N PHE A 188 -41.62 -13.09 -8.12
CA PHE A 188 -42.81 -13.14 -7.27
C PHE A 188 -43.72 -11.92 -7.43
N ASP A 189 -43.15 -10.73 -7.63
CA ASP A 189 -43.95 -9.51 -7.83
C ASP A 189 -44.64 -9.54 -9.22
N ARG A 190 -43.96 -10.01 -10.28
CA ARG A 190 -44.57 -10.17 -11.61
C ARG A 190 -45.74 -11.15 -11.64
N THR A 191 -45.61 -12.29 -10.95
CA THR A 191 -46.71 -13.28 -10.82
C THR A 191 -47.85 -12.79 -9.94
N THR A 192 -47.63 -11.76 -9.13
CA THR A 192 -48.69 -11.13 -8.31
C THR A 192 -49.42 -10.02 -9.08
N VAL A 193 -48.71 -9.30 -9.96
CA VAL A 193 -49.25 -8.19 -10.77
C VAL A 193 -50.02 -8.68 -12.00
N ASN A 194 -49.69 -9.85 -12.55
CA ASN A 194 -50.42 -10.46 -13.67
C ASN A 194 -51.03 -11.82 -13.24
N PRO A 195 -52.27 -11.84 -12.72
CA PRO A 195 -52.91 -13.04 -12.19
C PRO A 195 -53.20 -14.11 -13.25
N ASP A 196 -53.30 -13.74 -14.52
CA ASP A 196 -53.53 -14.66 -15.64
C ASP A 196 -52.36 -15.65 -15.83
N LEU A 197 -51.21 -15.37 -15.20
CA LEU A 197 -50.05 -16.26 -15.12
C LEU A 197 -50.13 -17.27 -13.96
N LYS A 198 -51.16 -17.19 -13.10
CA LYS A 198 -51.42 -18.18 -12.05
C LYS A 198 -52.58 -19.08 -12.50
N PRO A 199 -52.38 -20.40 -12.62
CA PRO A 199 -53.48 -21.30 -12.97
C PRO A 199 -54.57 -21.28 -11.89
N HIS A 200 -55.84 -21.41 -12.29
CA HIS A 200 -57.00 -21.40 -11.40
C HIS A 200 -56.93 -22.50 -10.32
N GLU A 201 -56.34 -23.65 -10.67
CA GLU A 201 -55.90 -24.67 -9.73
C GLU A 201 -54.37 -24.79 -9.79
N LEU A 202 -53.73 -24.79 -8.61
CA LEU A 202 -52.28 -24.94 -8.54
C LEU A 202 -51.91 -26.40 -8.89
N PRO A 203 -51.11 -26.64 -9.94
CA PRO A 203 -50.69 -27.99 -10.31
C PRO A 203 -49.85 -28.63 -9.21
N ARG A 204 -49.75 -29.97 -9.21
CA ARG A 204 -48.88 -30.69 -8.27
C ARG A 204 -47.42 -30.28 -8.45
N TYR A 205 -46.68 -30.34 -7.34
CA TYR A 205 -45.25 -30.06 -7.32
C TYR A 205 -44.51 -31.16 -8.12
N PRO A 206 -43.70 -30.81 -9.12
CA PRO A 206 -43.29 -31.76 -10.16
C PRO A 206 -42.12 -32.68 -9.79
N PHE A 207 -41.35 -32.38 -8.75
CA PHE A 207 -40.14 -33.13 -8.38
C PHE A 207 -39.81 -33.00 -6.89
N ILE A 208 -39.01 -33.91 -6.35
CA ILE A 208 -38.36 -33.77 -5.05
C ILE A 208 -37.05 -33.02 -5.27
N GLU A 209 -36.87 -31.91 -4.57
CA GLU A 209 -35.71 -31.05 -4.79
C GLU A 209 -34.64 -31.29 -3.72
N VAL A 210 -33.41 -31.60 -4.11
CA VAL A 210 -32.23 -31.65 -3.23
C VAL A 210 -31.37 -30.43 -3.52
N PHE A 211 -31.09 -29.62 -2.49
CA PHE A 211 -30.46 -28.29 -2.63
C PHE A 211 -29.61 -27.94 -1.39
N CYS A 212 -28.76 -26.92 -1.52
CA CYS A 212 -28.05 -26.34 -0.38
C CYS A 212 -28.91 -25.27 0.28
N ASP A 213 -29.35 -25.48 1.52
CA ASP A 213 -30.32 -24.58 2.15
C ASP A 213 -29.69 -23.30 2.72
N PRO A 214 -29.90 -22.12 2.11
CA PRO A 214 -29.30 -20.86 2.57
C PRO A 214 -29.71 -20.48 3.99
N LEU A 215 -30.91 -20.87 4.44
CA LEU A 215 -31.41 -20.52 5.78
C LEU A 215 -30.76 -21.36 6.88
N HIS A 216 -30.20 -22.52 6.52
CA HIS A 216 -29.63 -23.50 7.43
C HIS A 216 -28.13 -23.73 7.15
N ASN A 217 -27.39 -22.64 6.91
CA ASN A 217 -25.94 -22.65 6.63
C ASN A 217 -25.54 -23.56 5.46
N TYR A 218 -26.36 -23.58 4.39
CA TYR A 218 -26.13 -24.36 3.17
C TYR A 218 -25.99 -25.86 3.38
N ARG A 219 -26.54 -26.39 4.48
CA ARG A 219 -26.66 -27.85 4.66
C ARG A 219 -27.46 -28.43 3.49
N ILE A 220 -26.95 -29.55 2.98
CA ILE A 220 -27.62 -30.28 1.91
C ILE A 220 -28.94 -30.81 2.47
N SER A 221 -30.04 -30.37 1.87
CA SER A 221 -31.40 -30.59 2.32
C SER A 221 -32.28 -31.01 1.16
N TRP A 222 -33.41 -31.65 1.47
CA TRP A 222 -34.41 -31.99 0.47
C TRP A 222 -35.80 -31.42 0.80
N PHE A 223 -36.55 -31.09 -0.24
CA PHE A 223 -37.88 -30.48 -0.14
C PHE A 223 -38.88 -31.15 -1.08
N HIS A 224 -40.02 -31.51 -0.51
CA HIS A 224 -41.26 -31.82 -1.20
C HIS A 224 -42.43 -31.35 -0.32
N PRO A 225 -43.48 -30.72 -0.88
CA PRO A 225 -44.60 -30.21 -0.09
C PRO A 225 -45.51 -31.32 0.46
N GLU A 226 -45.63 -32.43 -0.26
CA GLU A 226 -46.41 -33.61 0.16
C GLU A 226 -45.51 -34.71 0.72
N GLU A 227 -46.10 -35.70 1.39
CA GLU A 227 -45.40 -36.89 1.88
C GLU A 227 -44.90 -37.74 0.71
N VAL A 228 -43.60 -38.06 0.70
CA VAL A 228 -42.97 -38.90 -0.32
C VAL A 228 -43.21 -40.37 0.04
N ARG A 229 -43.65 -41.19 -0.92
CA ARG A 229 -43.95 -42.63 -0.74
C ARG A 229 -43.26 -43.48 -1.79
N GLY A 230 -43.19 -44.79 -1.55
CA GLY A 230 -42.61 -45.76 -2.50
C GLY A 230 -41.07 -45.80 -2.47
N GLU A 231 -40.47 -46.32 -3.54
CA GLU A 231 -39.01 -46.54 -3.65
C GLU A 231 -38.19 -45.27 -3.42
N VAL A 232 -38.69 -44.11 -3.86
CA VAL A 232 -38.00 -42.82 -3.67
C VAL A 232 -37.90 -42.46 -2.18
N ALA A 233 -38.92 -42.79 -1.37
CA ALA A 233 -38.88 -42.56 0.07
C ALA A 233 -37.80 -43.42 0.75
N GLU A 234 -37.60 -44.65 0.31
CA GLU A 234 -36.54 -45.53 0.81
C GLU A 234 -35.15 -45.00 0.46
N VAL A 235 -34.97 -44.50 -0.77
CA VAL A 235 -33.71 -43.86 -1.19
C VAL A 235 -33.43 -42.63 -0.32
N LEU A 236 -34.40 -41.74 -0.12
CA LEU A 236 -34.22 -40.56 0.75
C LEU A 236 -33.91 -40.98 2.19
N TYR A 237 -34.60 -41.98 2.74
CA TYR A 237 -34.35 -42.49 4.08
C TYR A 237 -32.93 -43.07 4.23
N ARG A 238 -32.41 -43.75 3.20
CA ARG A 238 -31.06 -44.33 3.23
C ARG A 238 -29.96 -43.28 3.44
N TYR A 239 -30.12 -42.10 2.84
CA TYR A 239 -29.08 -41.05 2.86
C TYR A 239 -29.38 -39.93 3.87
N PHE A 240 -30.65 -39.57 4.08
CA PHE A 240 -31.07 -38.49 4.98
C PHE A 240 -31.69 -38.99 6.30
N GLY A 241 -31.98 -40.29 6.42
CA GLY A 241 -32.69 -40.85 7.56
C GLY A 241 -34.09 -40.26 7.72
N ASN A 242 -34.51 -40.07 8.96
CA ASN A 242 -35.78 -39.37 9.30
C ASN A 242 -35.69 -37.84 9.17
N LYS A 243 -34.56 -37.29 8.71
CA LYS A 243 -34.33 -35.85 8.64
C LYS A 243 -34.51 -35.36 7.19
N ARG A 244 -34.74 -34.06 7.05
CA ARG A 244 -34.76 -33.37 5.74
C ARG A 244 -33.42 -32.77 5.33
N PHE A 245 -32.35 -33.06 6.08
CA PHE A 245 -31.01 -32.53 5.87
C PHE A 245 -29.94 -33.50 6.39
N ILE A 246 -28.71 -33.33 5.94
CA ILE A 246 -27.52 -34.02 6.45
C ILE A 246 -26.50 -33.03 7.05
N THR A 247 -25.53 -33.56 7.81
CA THR A 247 -24.35 -32.80 8.27
C THR A 247 -23.21 -32.85 7.25
N ASP A 248 -22.25 -31.93 7.37
CA ASP A 248 -21.06 -31.91 6.48
C ASP A 248 -20.28 -33.23 6.56
N ASP A 249 -20.16 -33.86 7.74
CA ASP A 249 -19.49 -35.17 7.92
C ASP A 249 -20.19 -36.32 7.17
N GLN A 250 -21.49 -36.17 6.88
CA GLN A 250 -22.27 -37.16 6.15
C GLN A 250 -22.26 -36.89 4.64
N ALA A 251 -21.76 -35.74 4.20
CA ALA A 251 -21.86 -35.30 2.80
C ALA A 251 -20.98 -36.12 1.86
N SER A 252 -19.84 -36.65 2.31
CA SER A 252 -19.01 -37.56 1.51
C SER A 252 -19.76 -38.84 1.12
N GLY A 253 -20.71 -39.29 1.96
CA GLY A 253 -21.60 -40.42 1.67
C GLY A 253 -22.60 -40.17 0.53
N LEU A 254 -22.82 -38.91 0.12
CA LEU A 254 -23.72 -38.57 -1.00
C LEU A 254 -23.13 -38.89 -2.38
N ILE A 255 -21.85 -39.21 -2.50
CA ILE A 255 -21.28 -39.67 -3.78
C ILE A 255 -22.07 -40.90 -4.27
N GLY A 256 -22.40 -41.82 -3.37
CA GLY A 256 -23.24 -42.97 -3.68
C GLY A 256 -24.68 -42.59 -4.03
N PHE A 257 -25.21 -41.51 -3.45
CA PHE A 257 -26.55 -41.01 -3.75
C PHE A 257 -26.65 -40.54 -5.20
N PHE A 258 -25.65 -39.82 -5.72
CA PHE A 258 -25.66 -39.34 -7.11
C PHE A 258 -25.73 -40.49 -8.13
N ASN A 259 -25.03 -41.60 -7.88
CA ASN A 259 -25.12 -42.78 -8.75
C ASN A 259 -26.50 -43.45 -8.76
N VAL A 260 -27.25 -43.30 -7.67
CA VAL A 260 -28.59 -43.88 -7.52
C VAL A 260 -29.65 -42.95 -8.08
N VAL A 261 -29.51 -41.63 -7.85
CA VAL A 261 -30.51 -40.60 -8.12
C VAL A 261 -30.76 -40.40 -9.62
N ASP A 262 -29.75 -40.63 -10.47
CA ASP A 262 -29.87 -40.54 -11.93
C ASP A 262 -30.95 -41.48 -12.52
N ARG A 263 -31.32 -42.54 -11.78
CA ARG A 263 -32.39 -43.47 -12.17
C ARG A 263 -33.79 -42.95 -11.84
N TYR A 264 -33.90 -41.90 -11.02
CA TYR A 264 -35.16 -41.35 -10.53
C TYR A 264 -35.37 -39.94 -11.08
N LYS A 265 -36.09 -39.84 -12.21
CA LYS A 265 -36.42 -38.55 -12.85
C LYS A 265 -37.25 -37.60 -11.98
N GLU A 266 -37.89 -38.14 -10.94
CA GLU A 266 -38.67 -37.38 -9.97
C GLU A 266 -37.80 -36.60 -8.98
N ILE A 267 -36.48 -36.83 -8.93
CA ILE A 267 -35.57 -36.14 -8.02
C ILE A 267 -34.72 -35.14 -8.80
N LEU A 268 -34.81 -33.86 -8.43
CA LEU A 268 -33.99 -32.79 -8.96
C LEU A 268 -32.88 -32.43 -7.96
N VAL A 269 -31.64 -32.81 -8.27
CA VAL A 269 -30.47 -32.40 -7.51
C VAL A 269 -29.91 -31.11 -8.10
N ARG A 270 -29.84 -30.05 -7.29
CA ARG A 270 -29.34 -28.75 -7.74
C ARG A 270 -27.81 -28.75 -7.94
N PRO A 271 -27.27 -27.98 -8.91
CA PRO A 271 -25.84 -27.95 -9.21
C PRO A 271 -24.94 -27.65 -8.01
N GLU A 272 -25.38 -26.78 -7.11
CA GLU A 272 -24.61 -26.41 -5.92
C GLU A 272 -24.44 -27.55 -4.91
N VAL A 273 -25.29 -28.59 -4.96
CA VAL A 273 -25.13 -29.78 -4.12
C VAL A 273 -23.90 -30.56 -4.55
N TYR A 274 -23.72 -30.76 -5.85
CA TYR A 274 -22.52 -31.40 -6.40
C TYR A 274 -21.27 -30.61 -6.06
N ALA A 275 -21.31 -29.28 -6.23
CA ALA A 275 -20.19 -28.40 -5.89
C ALA A 275 -19.84 -28.47 -4.39
N ARG A 276 -20.85 -28.51 -3.52
CA ARG A 276 -20.65 -28.62 -2.07
C ARG A 276 -20.05 -29.96 -1.66
N VAL A 277 -20.55 -31.07 -2.19
CA VAL A 277 -19.98 -32.41 -1.91
C VAL A 277 -18.53 -32.49 -2.41
N GLN A 278 -18.26 -32.04 -3.64
CA GLN A 278 -16.90 -32.02 -4.18
C GLN A 278 -15.97 -31.17 -3.31
N LYS A 279 -16.42 -30.00 -2.86
CA LYS A 279 -15.62 -29.14 -1.97
C LYS A 279 -15.24 -29.85 -0.67
N LEU A 280 -16.18 -30.52 -0.01
CA LEU A 280 -15.93 -31.23 1.25
C LEU A 280 -14.98 -32.41 1.07
N VAL A 281 -15.14 -33.18 -0.03
CA VAL A 281 -14.22 -34.27 -0.39
C VAL A 281 -12.81 -33.73 -0.65
N ASP A 282 -12.70 -32.63 -1.39
CA ASP A 282 -11.41 -32.01 -1.65
C ASP A 282 -10.76 -31.50 -0.35
N GLU A 283 -11.53 -30.93 0.59
CA GLU A 283 -11.00 -30.49 1.89
C GLU A 283 -10.45 -31.66 2.72
N GLU A 284 -11.15 -32.79 2.75
CA GLU A 284 -10.69 -34.02 3.41
C GLU A 284 -9.39 -34.56 2.77
N GLU A 285 -9.34 -34.58 1.44
CA GLU A 285 -8.16 -35.00 0.68
C GLU A 285 -6.96 -34.07 0.94
N MET A 286 -7.17 -32.76 0.98
CA MET A 286 -6.12 -31.78 1.28
C MET A 286 -5.55 -31.98 2.69
N LEU A 287 -6.39 -32.30 3.68
CA LEU A 287 -5.96 -32.61 5.04
C LEU A 287 -5.17 -33.92 5.11
N ARG A 288 -5.55 -34.93 4.32
CA ARG A 288 -4.80 -36.18 4.20
C ARG A 288 -3.41 -35.93 3.60
N LEU A 289 -3.36 -35.25 2.46
CA LEU A 289 -2.10 -34.91 1.79
C LEU A 289 -1.16 -34.10 2.68
N ALA A 290 -1.69 -33.16 3.47
CA ALA A 290 -0.91 -32.36 4.41
C ALA A 290 -0.22 -33.19 5.51
N LYS A 291 -0.79 -34.36 5.87
CA LYS A 291 -0.22 -35.26 6.88
C LYS A 291 0.75 -36.27 6.29
N GLU A 292 0.48 -36.76 5.10
CA GLU A 292 1.23 -37.87 4.49
C GLU A 292 2.42 -37.39 3.64
N LYS A 293 2.32 -36.23 3.01
CA LYS A 293 3.30 -35.78 2.01
C LYS A 293 4.30 -34.80 2.60
N VAL A 294 5.56 -35.21 2.63
CA VAL A 294 6.69 -34.34 2.94
C VAL A 294 7.12 -33.60 1.67
N LEU A 295 7.28 -32.28 1.76
CA LEU A 295 7.69 -31.45 0.64
C LEU A 295 9.20 -31.55 0.43
N ASP A 296 9.62 -31.77 -0.82
CA ASP A 296 11.03 -31.76 -1.21
C ASP A 296 11.41 -30.40 -1.81
N PHE A 297 12.12 -29.59 -1.03
CA PHE A 297 12.58 -28.27 -1.46
C PHE A 297 13.83 -28.29 -2.37
N SER A 298 14.39 -29.46 -2.72
CA SER A 298 15.58 -29.58 -3.56
C SER A 298 15.44 -28.97 -4.96
N ARG A 299 14.20 -28.82 -5.43
CA ARG A 299 13.87 -28.18 -6.72
C ARG A 299 13.97 -26.66 -6.69
N ILE A 300 14.04 -26.07 -5.51
CA ILE A 300 14.29 -24.63 -5.34
C ILE A 300 15.79 -24.40 -5.36
N LYS A 301 16.24 -23.51 -6.25
CA LYS A 301 17.67 -23.25 -6.48
C LYS A 301 18.38 -22.64 -5.27
N VAL A 302 17.63 -22.11 -4.32
CA VAL A 302 18.11 -21.40 -3.13
C VAL A 302 17.53 -22.08 -1.88
N PRO A 303 18.32 -22.30 -0.83
CA PRO A 303 17.81 -22.89 0.40
C PRO A 303 16.77 -21.99 1.06
N LEU A 304 15.64 -22.56 1.46
CA LEU A 304 14.59 -21.87 2.21
C LEU A 304 14.93 -21.86 3.70
N LEU A 305 14.74 -20.71 4.36
CA LEU A 305 14.78 -20.60 5.82
C LEU A 305 13.60 -21.35 6.45
N HIS A 306 13.72 -21.75 7.73
CA HIS A 306 12.70 -22.58 8.38
C HIS A 306 11.31 -21.94 8.35
N PHE A 307 11.19 -20.64 8.66
CA PHE A 307 9.91 -19.94 8.53
C PHE A 307 9.41 -19.93 7.08
N GLN A 308 10.29 -19.80 6.09
CA GLN A 308 9.88 -19.84 4.68
C GLN A 308 9.34 -21.23 4.30
N GLN A 309 9.96 -22.30 4.79
CA GLN A 309 9.46 -23.67 4.62
C GLN A 309 8.07 -23.83 5.22
N GLN A 310 7.85 -23.39 6.47
CA GLN A 310 6.54 -23.41 7.12
C GLN A 310 5.48 -22.63 6.32
N GLY A 311 5.85 -21.49 5.74
CA GLY A 311 4.95 -20.69 4.90
C GLY A 311 4.57 -21.40 3.61
N VAL A 312 5.53 -22.07 2.97
CA VAL A 312 5.32 -22.86 1.76
C VAL A 312 4.48 -24.10 2.05
N GLU A 313 4.72 -24.81 3.15
CA GLU A 313 3.91 -25.94 3.61
C GLU A 313 2.46 -25.51 3.87
N PHE A 314 2.30 -24.41 4.62
CA PHE A 314 0.98 -23.84 4.93
C PHE A 314 0.18 -23.50 3.66
N ALA A 315 0.84 -22.95 2.64
CA ALA A 315 0.21 -22.53 1.38
C ALA A 315 0.00 -23.68 0.37
N THR A 316 0.89 -24.66 0.35
CA THR A 316 0.82 -25.79 -0.58
C THR A 316 -0.44 -26.61 -0.34
N PHE A 317 -0.77 -26.91 0.91
CA PHE A 317 -1.93 -27.73 1.28
C PHE A 317 -3.23 -26.95 1.52
N LYS A 318 -3.35 -25.74 0.94
CA LYS A 318 -4.61 -24.98 0.95
C LYS A 318 -4.99 -24.50 -0.45
N LYS A 319 -6.29 -24.42 -0.69
CA LYS A 319 -6.82 -23.88 -1.95
C LYS A 319 -6.64 -22.37 -2.05
N GLY A 320 -6.70 -21.64 -0.94
CA GLY A 320 -6.55 -20.19 -0.92
C GLY A 320 -5.76 -19.74 0.30
N VAL A 321 -4.73 -18.91 0.10
CA VAL A 321 -3.92 -18.35 1.20
C VAL A 321 -3.62 -16.87 1.03
N VAL A 322 -3.63 -16.14 2.14
CA VAL A 322 -3.10 -14.78 2.27
C VAL A 322 -1.77 -14.84 3.03
N LEU A 323 -0.67 -14.57 2.34
CA LEU A 323 0.66 -14.42 2.93
C LEU A 323 0.92 -12.94 3.17
N ALA A 324 0.75 -12.53 4.43
CA ALA A 324 0.83 -11.16 4.91
C ALA A 324 2.05 -10.91 5.81
N ASP A 325 3.13 -11.67 5.55
CA ASP A 325 4.45 -11.44 6.13
C ASP A 325 4.97 -10.03 5.85
N ASP A 326 5.80 -9.51 6.75
CA ASP A 326 6.52 -8.25 6.56
C ASP A 326 7.24 -8.19 5.20
N MET A 327 7.32 -6.98 4.63
CA MET A 327 7.84 -6.74 3.27
C MET A 327 9.18 -7.40 3.02
N GLU A 328 10.05 -7.38 4.04
CA GLU A 328 11.42 -7.83 3.87
C GLU A 328 11.56 -9.37 3.82
N LEU A 329 10.57 -10.14 4.30
CA LEU A 329 10.62 -11.62 4.46
C LEU A 329 10.51 -12.44 3.15
N GLU A 330 10.84 -11.83 2.00
CA GLU A 330 10.95 -12.47 0.68
C GLU A 330 9.74 -13.30 0.24
N LYS A 331 8.54 -12.74 0.38
CA LYS A 331 7.29 -13.38 -0.07
C LYS A 331 7.32 -13.94 -1.51
N PRO A 332 7.99 -13.32 -2.50
CA PRO A 332 8.08 -13.91 -3.85
C PRO A 332 8.80 -15.26 -3.90
N LEU A 333 9.84 -15.47 -3.07
CA LEU A 333 10.49 -16.77 -2.94
C LEU A 333 9.52 -17.83 -2.41
N GLN A 334 8.79 -17.52 -1.33
CA GLN A 334 7.76 -18.41 -0.78
C GLN A 334 6.65 -18.70 -1.80
N ALA A 335 6.24 -17.70 -2.60
CA ALA A 335 5.22 -17.85 -3.63
C ALA A 335 5.66 -18.76 -4.79
N ILE A 336 6.89 -18.57 -5.28
CA ILE A 336 7.48 -19.41 -6.34
C ILE A 336 7.67 -20.84 -5.82
N ALA A 337 8.21 -21.00 -4.61
CA ALA A 337 8.35 -22.30 -3.99
C ALA A 337 6.99 -23.00 -3.83
N THR A 338 5.95 -22.30 -3.40
CA THR A 338 4.59 -22.84 -3.31
C THR A 338 4.07 -23.31 -4.67
N ALA A 339 4.30 -22.55 -5.75
CA ALA A 339 3.89 -22.97 -7.09
C ALA A 339 4.61 -24.25 -7.55
N VAL A 340 5.92 -24.36 -7.29
CA VAL A 340 6.71 -25.57 -7.59
C VAL A 340 6.22 -26.75 -6.75
N MET A 341 5.98 -26.56 -5.44
CA MET A 341 5.46 -27.62 -4.58
C MET A 341 4.05 -28.05 -5.01
N LYS A 342 3.17 -27.12 -5.42
CA LYS A 342 1.85 -27.46 -5.96
C LYS A 342 1.94 -28.22 -7.29
N LYS A 343 2.96 -27.98 -8.11
CA LYS A 343 3.24 -28.81 -9.29
C LYS A 343 3.56 -30.25 -8.91
N ASP A 344 4.39 -30.45 -7.89
CA ASP A 344 4.80 -31.79 -7.44
C ASP A 344 3.70 -32.53 -6.66
N VAL A 345 2.83 -31.77 -5.98
CA VAL A 345 1.72 -32.34 -5.20
C VAL A 345 0.50 -32.63 -6.07
N PHE A 346 0.11 -31.69 -6.92
CA PHE A 346 -1.17 -31.71 -7.65
C PHE A 346 -1.03 -31.77 -9.18
N GLY A 347 0.19 -31.80 -9.71
CA GLY A 347 0.43 -31.78 -11.16
C GLY A 347 0.16 -30.42 -11.82
N PHE A 348 0.06 -29.34 -11.02
CA PHE A 348 -0.21 -28.00 -11.54
C PHE A 348 0.91 -27.54 -12.47
N ASN A 349 0.56 -27.15 -13.68
CA ASN A 349 1.54 -26.76 -14.69
C ASN A 349 1.27 -25.38 -15.28
N HIS A 350 0.20 -24.71 -14.86
CA HIS A 350 -0.14 -23.37 -15.30
C HIS A 350 -0.34 -22.44 -14.09
N THR A 351 0.68 -21.59 -13.83
CA THR A 351 0.65 -20.59 -12.76
C THR A 351 0.57 -19.19 -13.36
N LEU A 352 -0.45 -18.41 -12.99
CA LEU A 352 -0.63 -17.02 -13.39
C LEU A 352 -0.25 -16.07 -12.25
N ILE A 353 0.78 -15.26 -12.46
CA ILE A 353 1.18 -14.17 -11.56
C ILE A 353 0.53 -12.88 -12.05
N ILE A 354 -0.25 -12.24 -11.19
CA ILE A 354 -0.86 -10.92 -11.44
C ILE A 354 -0.19 -9.91 -10.51
N CYS A 355 0.54 -8.95 -11.09
CA CYS A 355 1.30 -7.95 -10.35
C CYS A 355 1.16 -6.55 -10.96
N PRO A 356 1.61 -5.47 -10.29
CA PRO A 356 1.79 -4.17 -10.94
C PRO A 356 2.68 -4.27 -12.19
N ALA A 357 2.41 -3.46 -13.21
CA ALA A 357 3.16 -3.48 -14.47
C ALA A 357 4.67 -3.29 -14.28
N THR A 358 5.07 -2.50 -13.28
CA THR A 358 6.46 -2.21 -12.91
C THR A 358 7.21 -3.43 -12.36
N LEU A 359 6.51 -4.42 -11.81
CA LEU A 359 7.12 -5.59 -11.17
C LEU A 359 7.22 -6.81 -12.11
N LYS A 360 6.68 -6.76 -13.33
CA LYS A 360 6.66 -7.93 -14.24
C LYS A 360 8.07 -8.47 -14.53
N GLN A 361 9.02 -7.58 -14.78
CA GLN A 361 10.40 -7.98 -15.08
C GLN A 361 11.11 -8.53 -13.85
N GLN A 362 10.84 -7.95 -12.67
CA GLN A 362 11.37 -8.45 -11.41
C GLN A 362 10.86 -9.88 -11.13
N TRP A 363 9.56 -10.12 -11.27
CA TRP A 363 8.98 -11.45 -11.13
C TRP A 363 9.58 -12.47 -12.10
N LYS A 364 9.83 -12.08 -13.36
CA LYS A 364 10.49 -12.95 -14.34
C LYS A 364 11.89 -13.32 -13.85
N ASN A 365 12.66 -12.36 -13.37
CA ASN A 365 14.01 -12.59 -12.85
C ASN A 365 13.97 -13.48 -11.60
N ASP A 366 13.01 -13.27 -10.70
CA ASP A 366 12.83 -14.07 -9.49
C ASP A 366 12.51 -15.54 -9.80
N VAL A 367 11.60 -15.81 -10.75
CA VAL A 367 11.27 -17.18 -11.16
C VAL A 367 12.50 -17.89 -11.73
N LEU A 368 13.27 -17.21 -12.59
CA LEU A 368 14.51 -17.75 -13.18
C LEU A 368 15.60 -17.98 -12.12
N HIS A 369 15.65 -17.13 -11.10
CA HIS A 369 16.62 -17.22 -10.03
C HIS A 369 16.31 -18.36 -9.05
N TYR A 370 15.05 -18.52 -8.65
CA TYR A 370 14.65 -19.49 -7.62
C TYR A 370 14.22 -20.86 -8.16
N SER A 371 13.87 -20.96 -9.44
CA SER A 371 13.39 -22.20 -10.04
C SER A 371 13.91 -22.42 -11.45
N SER A 372 13.77 -23.63 -11.97
CA SER A 372 14.06 -23.98 -13.38
C SER A 372 12.80 -23.99 -14.25
N GLU A 373 11.68 -23.47 -13.74
CA GLU A 373 10.40 -23.49 -14.44
C GLU A 373 10.37 -22.45 -15.58
N PRO A 374 9.67 -22.74 -16.70
CA PRO A 374 9.53 -21.79 -17.78
C PRO A 374 8.71 -20.58 -17.32
N VAL A 375 9.12 -19.38 -17.74
CA VAL A 375 8.46 -18.12 -17.38
C VAL A 375 8.26 -17.21 -18.60
N ARG A 376 7.08 -16.62 -18.72
CA ARG A 376 6.70 -15.73 -19.83
C ARG A 376 5.96 -14.51 -19.31
N ILE A 377 6.25 -13.35 -19.91
CA ILE A 377 5.50 -12.12 -19.66
C ILE A 377 4.49 -11.94 -20.77
N VAL A 378 3.23 -11.70 -20.41
CA VAL A 378 2.17 -11.42 -21.38
C VAL A 378 2.39 -10.04 -22.01
N ALA A 379 2.52 -10.03 -23.34
CA ALA A 379 2.67 -8.85 -24.18
C ALA A 379 2.24 -9.17 -25.62
N GLY A 380 2.13 -8.15 -26.48
CA GLY A 380 1.80 -8.30 -27.90
C GLY A 380 0.32 -8.15 -28.23
N THR A 381 -0.04 -8.54 -29.45
CA THR A 381 -1.40 -8.56 -30.01
C THR A 381 -2.29 -9.57 -29.28
N THR A 382 -3.62 -9.51 -29.50
CA THR A 382 -4.57 -10.41 -28.83
C THR A 382 -4.27 -11.89 -29.11
N ALA A 383 -3.89 -12.24 -30.34
CA ALA A 383 -3.56 -13.61 -30.71
C ALA A 383 -2.26 -14.10 -30.04
N GLU A 384 -1.24 -13.25 -29.97
CA GLU A 384 0.01 -13.57 -29.26
C GLU A 384 -0.25 -13.76 -27.76
N ARG A 385 -1.07 -12.90 -27.14
CA ARG A 385 -1.44 -13.02 -25.72
C ARG A 385 -2.24 -14.30 -25.45
N GLU A 386 -3.18 -14.66 -26.32
CA GLU A 386 -3.96 -15.91 -26.19
C GLU A 386 -3.04 -17.14 -26.17
N ALA A 387 -2.04 -17.19 -27.05
CA ALA A 387 -1.04 -18.27 -27.06
C ALA A 387 -0.19 -18.29 -25.77
N LEU A 388 0.16 -17.12 -25.22
CA LEU A 388 0.90 -17.02 -23.96
C LEU A 388 0.10 -17.51 -22.75
N TYR A 389 -1.20 -17.23 -22.68
CA TYR A 389 -2.07 -17.75 -21.62
C TYR A 389 -2.27 -19.27 -21.69
N GLY A 390 -2.09 -19.90 -22.86
CA GLY A 390 -2.14 -21.35 -23.01
C GLY A 390 -0.84 -22.07 -22.68
N ALA A 391 0.25 -21.36 -22.37
CA ALA A 391 1.56 -21.94 -22.17
C ALA A 391 1.76 -22.48 -20.74
N SER A 392 2.53 -23.57 -20.60
CA SER A 392 2.90 -24.12 -19.30
C SER A 392 3.98 -23.30 -18.60
N GLY A 393 3.98 -23.34 -17.26
CA GLY A 393 4.90 -22.64 -16.37
C GLY A 393 4.29 -21.43 -15.71
N PHE A 394 5.12 -20.41 -15.51
CA PHE A 394 4.73 -19.13 -14.94
C PHE A 394 4.39 -18.13 -16.04
N ILE A 395 3.17 -17.60 -15.99
CA ILE A 395 2.67 -16.55 -16.87
C ILE A 395 2.50 -15.28 -16.04
N ILE A 396 3.17 -14.19 -16.43
CA ILE A 396 3.18 -12.93 -15.68
C ILE A 396 2.37 -11.88 -16.43
N VAL A 397 1.38 -11.30 -15.78
CA VAL A 397 0.45 -10.33 -16.35
C VAL A 397 0.20 -9.16 -15.38
N SER A 398 -0.15 -7.98 -15.91
CA SER A 398 -0.55 -6.85 -15.06
C SER A 398 -2.05 -6.83 -14.78
N TYR A 399 -2.46 -6.21 -13.66
CA TYR A 399 -3.87 -5.99 -13.35
C TYR A 399 -4.65 -5.37 -14.51
N GLU A 400 -4.09 -4.35 -15.16
CA GLU A 400 -4.74 -3.62 -16.27
C GLU A 400 -4.90 -4.48 -17.52
N THR A 401 -3.98 -5.44 -17.73
CA THR A 401 -4.02 -6.36 -18.88
C THR A 401 -5.10 -7.43 -18.66
N VAL A 402 -5.22 -7.95 -17.43
CA VAL A 402 -6.26 -8.90 -17.04
C VAL A 402 -7.67 -8.35 -17.31
N MET A 403 -7.89 -7.05 -17.06
CA MET A 403 -9.19 -6.40 -17.31
C MET A 403 -9.64 -6.52 -18.78
N ARG A 404 -8.69 -6.59 -19.71
CA ARG A 404 -8.95 -6.70 -21.15
C ARG A 404 -9.01 -8.15 -21.62
N ASP A 405 -8.22 -9.01 -20.97
CA ASP A 405 -7.98 -10.39 -21.40
C ASP A 405 -8.79 -11.42 -20.60
N GLN A 406 -9.81 -11.00 -19.84
CA GLN A 406 -10.65 -11.89 -19.02
C GLN A 406 -11.15 -13.10 -19.81
N GLN A 407 -11.62 -12.90 -21.05
CA GLN A 407 -12.11 -13.98 -21.90
C GLN A 407 -10.98 -14.92 -22.37
N LEU A 408 -9.77 -14.40 -22.62
CA LEU A 408 -8.62 -15.22 -23.02
C LEU A 408 -8.15 -16.11 -21.87
N ILE A 409 -8.12 -15.55 -20.65
CA ILE A 409 -7.79 -16.29 -19.42
C ILE A 409 -8.87 -17.34 -19.14
N ALA A 410 -10.14 -17.02 -19.37
CA ALA A 410 -11.23 -17.98 -19.17
C ALA A 410 -11.16 -19.18 -20.14
N LYS A 411 -10.66 -18.99 -21.36
CA LYS A 411 -10.41 -20.09 -22.32
C LYS A 411 -9.26 -21.00 -21.89
N ASN A 412 -8.25 -20.43 -21.24
CA ASN A 412 -7.07 -21.16 -20.74
C ASN A 412 -6.94 -20.95 -19.22
N PRO A 413 -7.80 -21.57 -18.40
CA PRO A 413 -7.85 -21.29 -16.96
C PRO A 413 -6.55 -21.73 -16.27
N PRO A 414 -5.94 -20.87 -15.43
CA PRO A 414 -4.77 -21.24 -14.64
C PRO A 414 -5.11 -22.21 -13.51
N ASP A 415 -4.19 -23.11 -13.19
CA ASP A 415 -4.31 -23.97 -12.00
C ASP A 415 -4.12 -23.14 -10.73
N PHE A 416 -3.11 -22.27 -10.73
CA PHE A 416 -2.71 -21.48 -9.58
C PHE A 416 -2.59 -20.00 -9.93
N ILE A 417 -3.21 -19.14 -9.13
CA ILE A 417 -3.07 -17.69 -9.27
C ILE A 417 -2.29 -17.13 -8.09
N ILE A 418 -1.23 -16.37 -8.37
CA ILE A 418 -0.51 -15.56 -7.40
C ILE A 418 -0.89 -14.10 -7.63
N LEU A 419 -1.52 -13.47 -6.63
CA LEU A 419 -1.74 -12.03 -6.61
C LEU A 419 -0.66 -11.35 -5.81
N ASP A 420 0.07 -10.43 -6.45
CA ASP A 420 0.99 -9.54 -5.77
C ASP A 420 0.35 -8.17 -5.54
N GLU A 421 0.72 -7.50 -4.45
CA GLU A 421 0.19 -6.19 -4.06
C GLU A 421 -1.35 -6.18 -3.95
N ALA A 422 -1.88 -7.06 -3.09
CA ALA A 422 -3.31 -7.32 -2.88
C ALA A 422 -4.18 -6.09 -2.56
N GLN A 423 -3.58 -4.98 -2.13
CA GLN A 423 -4.29 -3.71 -1.94
C GLN A 423 -4.99 -3.22 -3.21
N ARG A 424 -4.55 -3.67 -4.40
CA ARG A 424 -5.22 -3.39 -5.68
C ARG A 424 -6.65 -3.94 -5.76
N ILE A 425 -7.01 -4.91 -4.92
CA ILE A 425 -8.37 -5.49 -4.85
C ILE A 425 -9.08 -5.23 -3.50
N ARG A 426 -8.63 -4.23 -2.72
CA ARG A 426 -9.20 -3.92 -1.40
C ARG A 426 -10.67 -3.50 -1.46
N ASN A 427 -11.05 -2.70 -2.45
CA ASN A 427 -12.42 -2.25 -2.59
C ASN A 427 -13.27 -3.34 -3.24
N TYR A 428 -14.16 -3.96 -2.47
CA TYR A 428 -15.01 -5.05 -2.94
C TYR A 428 -15.93 -4.66 -4.12
N ALA A 429 -16.31 -3.38 -4.22
CA ALA A 429 -17.21 -2.86 -5.23
C ALA A 429 -16.50 -2.41 -6.52
N SER A 430 -15.16 -2.35 -6.52
CA SER A 430 -14.42 -1.93 -7.70
C SER A 430 -14.54 -2.96 -8.84
N VAL A 431 -14.59 -2.46 -10.08
CA VAL A 431 -14.64 -3.32 -11.28
C VAL A 431 -13.43 -4.25 -11.32
N THR A 432 -12.25 -3.75 -10.94
CA THR A 432 -11.02 -4.54 -10.85
C THR A 432 -11.17 -5.72 -9.89
N SER A 433 -11.64 -5.49 -8.66
CA SER A 433 -11.87 -6.56 -7.70
C SER A 433 -12.87 -7.61 -8.22
N LEU A 434 -13.95 -7.16 -8.85
CA LEU A 434 -14.97 -8.07 -9.41
C LEU A 434 -14.39 -8.95 -10.53
N VAL A 435 -13.62 -8.37 -11.46
CA VAL A 435 -13.00 -9.11 -12.56
C VAL A 435 -11.97 -10.10 -12.02
N ILE A 436 -11.07 -9.66 -11.14
CA ILE A 436 -10.00 -10.50 -10.59
C ILE A 436 -10.57 -11.68 -9.78
N LYS A 437 -11.63 -11.45 -8.99
CA LYS A 437 -12.33 -12.51 -8.25
C LYS A 437 -13.06 -13.50 -9.16
N SER A 438 -13.50 -13.05 -10.34
CA SER A 438 -14.21 -13.90 -11.31
C SER A 438 -13.31 -14.84 -12.13
N LEU A 439 -11.99 -14.67 -12.07
CA LEU A 439 -11.07 -15.50 -12.84
C LEU A 439 -11.15 -16.97 -12.39
N PRO A 440 -11.28 -17.94 -13.32
CA PRO A 440 -11.25 -19.35 -12.97
C PRO A 440 -9.86 -19.73 -12.45
N ARG A 441 -9.83 -20.56 -11.41
CA ARG A 441 -8.61 -21.10 -10.79
C ARG A 441 -8.92 -22.32 -9.94
N LYS A 442 -7.92 -23.18 -9.73
CA LYS A 442 -7.99 -24.24 -8.72
C LYS A 442 -7.54 -23.72 -7.36
N HIS A 443 -6.32 -23.15 -7.29
CA HIS A 443 -5.75 -22.56 -6.08
C HIS A 443 -5.39 -21.07 -6.25
N ALA A 444 -5.27 -20.35 -5.14
CA ALA A 444 -4.84 -18.95 -5.08
C ALA A 444 -3.88 -18.67 -3.92
N LEU A 445 -2.94 -17.78 -4.16
CA LEU A 445 -2.07 -17.18 -3.14
C LEU A 445 -2.09 -15.67 -3.31
N VAL A 446 -2.28 -14.96 -2.21
CA VAL A 446 -2.30 -13.50 -2.17
C VAL A 446 -1.14 -13.02 -1.33
N LEU A 447 -0.32 -12.12 -1.88
CA LEU A 447 0.80 -11.49 -1.21
C LEU A 447 0.41 -10.07 -0.83
N SER A 448 0.52 -9.73 0.45
CA SER A 448 0.28 -8.38 0.96
C SER A 448 1.42 -7.95 1.86
N ALA A 449 1.97 -6.76 1.59
CA ALA A 449 3.19 -6.24 2.22
C ALA A 449 2.88 -5.18 3.28
N THR A 450 1.73 -4.54 3.14
CA THR A 450 1.19 -3.57 4.09
C THR A 450 0.41 -4.29 5.18
N PRO A 451 0.34 -3.72 6.40
CA PRO A 451 -0.76 -4.07 7.29
C PRO A 451 -2.03 -3.87 6.47
N LEU A 452 -2.83 -4.92 6.36
CA LEU A 452 -4.18 -4.82 5.79
C LEU A 452 -4.81 -3.58 6.45
N SER A 453 -5.22 -2.62 5.62
CA SER A 453 -5.58 -1.25 6.03
C SER A 453 -6.53 -1.24 7.23
N SER A 454 -6.56 -0.12 7.94
CA SER A 454 -7.37 0.12 9.16
C SER A 454 -8.87 -0.19 9.07
N GLU A 455 -9.37 -0.61 7.90
CA GLU A 455 -10.76 -0.98 7.68
C GLU A 455 -10.92 -2.48 7.40
N LEU A 456 -11.62 -3.18 8.27
CA LEU A 456 -11.89 -4.62 8.19
C LEU A 456 -12.59 -5.04 6.89
N ILE A 457 -13.28 -4.10 6.24
CA ILE A 457 -13.95 -4.32 4.94
C ILE A 457 -12.96 -4.57 3.79
N ASP A 458 -11.76 -3.99 3.86
CA ASP A 458 -10.71 -4.21 2.87
C ASP A 458 -10.17 -5.64 2.98
N LEU A 459 -9.97 -6.10 4.23
CA LEU A 459 -9.61 -7.48 4.52
C LEU A 459 -10.68 -8.46 4.05
N TYR A 460 -11.96 -8.14 4.29
CA TYR A 460 -13.09 -8.93 3.79
C TYR A 460 -13.00 -9.14 2.28
N SER A 461 -12.70 -8.08 1.52
CA SER A 461 -12.56 -8.19 0.06
C SER A 461 -11.43 -9.13 -0.37
N ILE A 462 -10.27 -9.06 0.30
CA ILE A 462 -9.12 -9.92 -0.02
C ILE A 462 -9.42 -11.38 0.34
N VAL A 463 -10.05 -11.63 1.49
CA VAL A 463 -10.40 -12.98 1.92
C VAL A 463 -11.39 -13.64 0.96
N MET A 464 -12.38 -12.89 0.45
CA MET A 464 -13.30 -13.41 -0.56
C MET A 464 -12.62 -13.92 -1.84
N PHE A 465 -11.42 -13.44 -2.16
CA PHE A 465 -10.67 -13.92 -3.32
C PHE A 465 -10.08 -15.32 -3.09
N VAL A 466 -9.63 -15.60 -1.85
CA VAL A 466 -9.02 -16.88 -1.48
C VAL A 466 -10.06 -17.92 -1.06
N ASP A 467 -11.08 -17.51 -0.31
CA ASP A 467 -12.21 -18.33 0.11
C ASP A 467 -13.45 -17.46 0.32
N ALA A 468 -14.40 -17.54 -0.62
CA ALA A 468 -15.64 -16.78 -0.58
C ALA A 468 -16.65 -17.26 0.48
N GLU A 469 -16.47 -18.47 1.04
CA GLU A 469 -17.38 -19.06 2.03
C GLU A 469 -16.84 -19.00 3.46
N LEU A 470 -15.54 -18.72 3.64
CA LEU A 470 -14.90 -18.63 4.97
C LEU A 470 -15.55 -17.57 5.86
N LEU A 471 -15.83 -16.40 5.28
CA LEU A 471 -16.50 -15.31 5.96
C LEU A 471 -17.99 -15.34 5.64
N SER A 472 -18.79 -14.93 6.63
CA SER A 472 -20.23 -14.79 6.41
C SER A 472 -20.53 -13.76 5.32
N PRO A 473 -21.71 -13.81 4.69
CA PRO A 473 -22.10 -12.84 3.68
C PRO A 473 -22.02 -11.43 4.23
N LEU A 474 -21.72 -10.44 3.40
CA LEU A 474 -21.35 -9.11 3.87
C LEU A 474 -22.34 -8.53 4.90
N TRP A 475 -23.65 -8.70 4.71
CA TRP A 475 -24.63 -8.23 5.69
C TRP A 475 -24.51 -8.92 7.06
N GLU A 476 -24.24 -10.22 7.07
CA GLU A 476 -24.07 -11.02 8.29
C GLU A 476 -22.75 -10.64 8.96
N PHE A 477 -21.68 -10.58 8.17
CA PHE A 477 -20.38 -10.13 8.62
C PHE A 477 -20.44 -8.72 9.24
N SER A 478 -21.09 -7.77 8.56
CA SER A 478 -21.17 -6.41 9.05
C SER A 478 -21.99 -6.28 10.31
N TYR A 479 -23.12 -7.00 10.47
CA TYR A 479 -23.80 -6.96 11.76
C TYR A 479 -22.99 -7.66 12.84
N GLN A 480 -22.17 -8.68 12.55
CA GLN A 480 -21.38 -9.44 13.53
C GLN A 480 -20.13 -8.71 14.01
N HIS A 481 -19.57 -7.81 13.19
CA HIS A 481 -18.25 -7.25 13.41
C HIS A 481 -18.14 -5.73 13.23
N CYS A 482 -19.16 -5.02 12.71
CA CYS A 482 -19.07 -3.58 12.45
C CYS A 482 -20.02 -2.75 13.34
N TYR A 483 -19.50 -1.61 13.81
CA TYR A 483 -20.29 -0.49 14.31
C TYR A 483 -20.58 0.48 13.17
N PHE A 484 -21.80 1.02 13.11
CA PHE A 484 -22.23 1.93 12.05
C PHE A 484 -22.50 3.34 12.56
N ASP A 485 -22.27 4.35 11.73
CA ASP A 485 -22.60 5.73 12.07
C ASP A 485 -24.13 5.92 12.23
N GLU A 486 -24.55 6.77 13.20
CA GLU A 486 -25.96 7.04 13.48
C GLU A 486 -26.64 7.85 12.36
N GLU A 487 -25.93 8.84 11.81
CA GLU A 487 -26.42 9.73 10.77
C GLU A 487 -26.29 9.07 9.39
N ASN A 488 -25.13 8.46 9.13
CA ASN A 488 -24.85 7.75 7.89
C ASN A 488 -24.70 6.24 8.13
N LYS A 489 -25.83 5.56 8.16
CA LYS A 489 -25.93 4.09 8.36
C LYS A 489 -25.07 3.25 7.41
N ASN A 490 -24.52 3.80 6.32
CA ASN A 490 -23.60 3.11 5.41
C ASN A 490 -22.12 3.21 5.79
N VAL A 491 -21.76 4.06 6.76
CA VAL A 491 -20.38 4.28 7.21
C VAL A 491 -20.10 3.39 8.41
N VAL A 492 -18.99 2.66 8.35
CA VAL A 492 -18.48 1.85 9.46
C VAL A 492 -17.57 2.72 10.31
N VAL A 493 -17.85 2.81 11.61
CA VAL A 493 -17.13 3.68 12.56
C VAL A 493 -16.26 2.90 13.55
N GLY A 494 -16.38 1.58 13.57
CA GLY A 494 -15.58 0.72 14.44
C GLY A 494 -15.88 -0.76 14.26
N TYR A 495 -15.18 -1.60 15.01
CA TYR A 495 -15.29 -3.05 14.91
C TYR A 495 -15.39 -3.72 16.28
N TYR A 496 -15.96 -4.92 16.32
CA TYR A 496 -16.06 -5.74 17.53
C TYR A 496 -16.01 -7.24 17.20
N ASN A 497 -15.92 -8.10 18.23
CA ASN A 497 -15.76 -9.55 18.09
C ASN A 497 -14.54 -9.95 17.21
N LEU A 498 -13.41 -9.24 17.37
CA LEU A 498 -12.23 -9.43 16.53
C LEU A 498 -11.51 -10.77 16.78
N GLU A 499 -11.53 -11.27 18.01
CA GLU A 499 -10.90 -12.56 18.36
C GLU A 499 -11.51 -13.74 17.57
N GLN A 500 -12.84 -13.78 17.47
CA GLN A 500 -13.53 -14.80 16.67
C GLN A 500 -13.17 -14.69 15.18
N LEU A 501 -12.93 -13.47 14.69
CA LEU A 501 -12.51 -13.24 13.32
C LEU A 501 -11.07 -13.71 13.10
N GLU A 502 -10.17 -13.41 14.02
CA GLU A 502 -8.78 -13.87 13.99
C GLU A 502 -8.68 -15.40 13.91
N GLN A 503 -9.46 -16.12 14.73
CA GLN A 503 -9.54 -17.59 14.69
C GLN A 503 -10.04 -18.14 13.35
N LYS A 504 -10.92 -17.41 12.64
CA LYS A 504 -11.35 -17.80 11.29
C LYS A 504 -10.25 -17.52 10.26
N LEU A 505 -9.61 -16.35 10.35
CA LEU A 505 -8.58 -15.90 9.41
C LEU A 505 -7.31 -16.75 9.49
N SER A 506 -6.91 -17.23 10.67
CA SER A 506 -5.71 -18.06 10.86
C SER A 506 -5.72 -19.35 10.02
N LYS A 507 -6.91 -19.80 9.58
CA LYS A 507 -7.07 -20.94 8.66
C LYS A 507 -6.57 -20.66 7.25
N VAL A 508 -6.56 -19.41 6.80
CA VAL A 508 -6.18 -19.04 5.42
C VAL A 508 -5.11 -17.96 5.37
N MET A 509 -4.78 -17.32 6.48
CA MET A 509 -3.86 -16.19 6.55
C MET A 509 -2.66 -16.53 7.43
N LEU A 510 -1.47 -16.22 6.92
CA LEU A 510 -0.22 -16.28 7.67
C LEU A 510 0.41 -14.89 7.69
N ARG A 511 0.74 -14.40 8.89
CA ARG A 511 1.39 -13.12 9.11
C ARG A 511 2.49 -13.28 10.15
N ARG A 512 3.70 -12.86 9.79
CA ARG A 512 4.86 -12.81 10.68
C ARG A 512 5.54 -11.47 10.55
N GLU A 513 5.97 -10.94 11.67
CA GLU A 513 6.80 -9.74 11.73
C GLU A 513 8.28 -10.12 11.71
N LYS A 514 9.15 -9.20 11.26
CA LYS A 514 10.60 -9.42 11.26
C LYS A 514 11.13 -9.83 12.63
N LYS A 515 10.59 -9.24 13.71
CA LYS A 515 10.99 -9.54 15.09
C LYS A 515 10.73 -10.99 15.48
N ASP A 516 9.72 -11.63 14.87
CA ASP A 516 9.30 -12.99 15.19
C ASP A 516 10.27 -14.04 14.62
N VAL A 517 11.02 -13.68 13.56
CA VAL A 517 11.88 -14.59 12.80
C VAL A 517 13.34 -14.14 12.73
N ILE A 518 13.72 -13.10 13.49
CA ILE A 518 15.04 -12.47 13.42
C ILE A 518 16.18 -13.47 13.63
N ASN A 519 16.00 -14.45 14.53
CA ASN A 519 16.98 -15.49 14.84
C ASN A 519 17.22 -16.47 13.69
N GLN A 520 16.34 -16.50 12.68
CA GLN A 520 16.45 -17.37 11.51
C GLN A 520 17.05 -16.65 10.30
N LEU A 521 17.19 -15.32 10.35
CA LEU A 521 17.80 -14.54 9.27
C LEU A 521 19.33 -14.68 9.32
N PRO A 522 20.03 -14.70 8.17
CA PRO A 522 21.49 -14.74 8.15
C PRO A 522 22.05 -13.49 8.86
N GLY A 523 22.93 -13.72 9.84
CA GLY A 523 23.60 -12.64 10.56
C GLY A 523 24.60 -11.93 9.64
N SER A 524 24.21 -10.80 9.06
CA SER A 524 25.16 -9.88 8.42
C SER A 524 25.73 -8.93 9.46
N SER A 525 27.05 -8.74 9.46
CA SER A 525 27.70 -7.74 10.31
C SER A 525 27.43 -6.35 9.71
N GLN A 526 26.70 -5.51 10.43
CA GLN A 526 26.40 -4.14 10.00
C GLN A 526 27.18 -3.15 10.84
N ILE A 527 28.00 -2.34 10.18
CA ILE A 527 28.82 -1.31 10.78
C ILE A 527 28.34 0.03 10.27
N THR A 528 27.75 0.83 11.16
CA THR A 528 27.42 2.22 10.85
C THR A 528 28.63 3.07 11.17
N THR A 529 29.22 3.68 10.13
CA THR A 529 30.35 4.61 10.26
C THR A 529 29.82 6.04 10.21
N PRO A 530 29.77 6.75 11.35
CA PRO A 530 29.38 8.14 11.36
C PRO A 530 30.49 9.01 10.74
N VAL A 531 30.12 9.97 9.91
CA VAL A 531 31.03 10.87 9.20
C VAL A 531 30.63 12.32 9.43
N LYS A 532 31.52 13.10 10.03
CA LYS A 532 31.31 14.54 10.24
C LYS A 532 31.30 15.29 8.91
N MET A 533 30.27 16.12 8.71
CA MET A 533 30.20 17.03 7.57
C MET A 533 31.28 18.12 7.67
N SER A 534 31.71 18.64 6.52
CA SER A 534 32.59 19.81 6.47
C SER A 534 31.83 21.08 6.83
N GLU A 535 32.53 22.13 7.23
CA GLU A 535 31.89 23.43 7.53
C GLU A 535 31.08 23.97 6.33
N ASN A 536 31.58 23.77 5.11
CA ASN A 536 30.88 24.15 3.88
C ASN A 536 29.58 23.34 3.69
N GLN A 537 29.60 22.03 3.95
CA GLN A 537 28.38 21.21 3.93
C GLN A 537 27.40 21.66 5.03
N ILE A 538 27.87 21.87 6.26
CA ILE A 538 27.05 22.28 7.42
C ILE A 538 26.32 23.59 7.12
N SER A 539 27.04 24.63 6.69
CA SER A 539 26.46 25.95 6.42
C SER A 539 25.31 25.87 5.40
N ARG A 540 25.50 25.10 4.32
CA ARG A 540 24.49 24.91 3.28
C ARG A 540 23.34 24.02 3.72
N TYR A 541 23.65 22.97 4.48
CA TYR A 541 22.67 22.06 5.03
C TYR A 541 21.72 22.81 5.97
N GLN A 542 22.26 23.64 6.86
CA GLN A 542 21.48 24.52 7.74
C GLN A 542 20.66 25.54 6.96
N LYS A 543 21.18 26.09 5.85
CA LYS A 543 20.41 26.98 4.96
C LYS A 543 19.18 26.28 4.39
N TYR A 544 19.30 25.05 3.90
CA TYR A 544 18.14 24.29 3.39
C TYR A 544 17.20 23.85 4.51
N ALA A 545 17.73 23.41 5.66
CA ALA A 545 16.93 23.09 6.84
C ALA A 545 16.06 24.29 7.27
N ARG A 546 16.61 25.51 7.27
CA ARG A 546 15.85 26.75 7.53
C ARG A 546 14.76 27.01 6.51
N GLN A 547 15.03 26.79 5.22
CA GLN A 547 14.01 26.94 4.17
C GLN A 547 12.88 25.92 4.34
N VAL A 548 13.22 24.66 4.64
CA VAL A 548 12.24 23.61 4.93
C VAL A 548 11.41 24.00 6.13
N LEU A 549 12.02 24.36 7.27
CA LEU A 549 11.32 24.82 8.47
C LEU A 549 10.40 26.01 8.17
N THR A 550 10.86 26.97 7.36
CA THR A 550 10.05 28.14 6.96
C THR A 550 8.78 27.70 6.22
N ILE A 551 8.90 26.76 5.27
CA ILE A 551 7.76 26.23 4.51
C ILE A 551 6.86 25.38 5.42
N LEU A 552 7.44 24.53 6.28
CA LEU A 552 6.71 23.72 7.24
C LEU A 552 6.02 24.55 8.33
N HIS A 553 6.38 25.82 8.52
CA HIS A 553 5.71 26.74 9.44
C HIS A 553 4.63 27.61 8.78
N GLN A 554 4.43 27.52 7.45
CA GLN A 554 3.39 28.29 6.76
C GLN A 554 1.98 27.85 7.18
N LYS A 555 1.06 28.81 7.34
CA LYS A 555 -0.33 28.54 7.73
C LYS A 555 -1.11 27.78 6.66
N ILE A 556 -0.80 28.04 5.39
CA ILE A 556 -1.35 27.33 4.24
C ILE A 556 -0.21 26.49 3.67
N PHE A 557 -0.42 25.18 3.56
CA PHE A 557 0.58 24.25 3.02
C PHE A 557 -0.03 23.57 1.81
N THR A 558 0.40 23.99 0.64
CA THR A 558 -0.15 23.53 -0.64
C THR A 558 0.60 22.31 -1.16
N LEU A 559 0.06 21.65 -2.19
CA LEU A 559 0.76 20.58 -2.90
C LEU A 559 2.09 21.07 -3.52
N PHE A 560 2.18 22.36 -3.88
CA PHE A 560 3.42 22.96 -4.36
C PHE A 560 4.46 23.10 -3.24
N ASP A 561 4.04 23.46 -2.03
CA ASP A 561 4.92 23.52 -0.86
C ASP A 561 5.42 22.13 -0.45
N GLU A 562 4.55 21.11 -0.55
CA GLU A 562 4.91 19.70 -0.34
C GLU A 562 6.01 19.25 -1.31
N GLN A 563 5.86 19.56 -2.60
CA GLN A 563 6.89 19.28 -3.62
C GLN A 563 8.19 20.05 -3.34
N LYS A 564 8.10 21.32 -2.95
CA LYS A 564 9.28 22.14 -2.65
C LYS A 564 10.03 21.63 -1.40
N VAL A 565 9.33 21.22 -0.35
CA VAL A 565 9.94 20.57 0.81
C VAL A 565 10.66 19.31 0.39
N ALA A 566 10.04 18.46 -0.42
CA ALA A 566 10.67 17.25 -0.92
C ALA A 566 11.95 17.52 -1.70
N ASP A 567 11.94 18.51 -2.59
CA ASP A 567 13.11 18.90 -3.36
C ASP A 567 14.24 19.39 -2.44
N LEU A 568 13.92 20.16 -1.39
CA LEU A 568 14.89 20.61 -0.39
C LEU A 568 15.45 19.47 0.47
N LEU A 569 14.61 18.54 0.92
CA LEU A 569 15.06 17.36 1.67
C LEU A 569 16.00 16.50 0.82
N LYS A 570 15.69 16.36 -0.47
CA LYS A 570 16.56 15.69 -1.45
C LYS A 570 17.92 16.38 -1.56
N LEU A 571 17.95 17.71 -1.65
CA LEU A 571 19.20 18.48 -1.65
C LEU A 571 19.99 18.30 -0.34
N MET A 572 19.30 18.25 0.81
CA MET A 572 19.93 17.99 2.11
C MET A 572 20.57 16.59 2.17
N LEU A 573 19.91 15.56 1.65
CA LEU A 573 20.48 14.22 1.53
C LEU A 573 21.66 14.17 0.56
N GLN A 574 21.60 14.90 -0.55
CA GLN A 574 22.71 15.04 -1.49
C GLN A 574 23.92 15.76 -0.88
N LEU A 575 23.69 16.80 -0.06
CA LEU A 575 24.75 17.50 0.66
C LEU A 575 25.50 16.60 1.63
N GLY A 576 24.81 15.66 2.30
CA GLY A 576 25.46 14.67 3.16
C GLY A 576 26.52 13.83 2.44
N ASN A 577 26.44 13.73 1.11
CA ASN A 577 27.42 13.06 0.27
C ASN A 577 28.50 14.00 -0.26
N SER A 578 28.12 15.03 -1.02
CA SER A 578 29.07 16.04 -1.54
C SER A 578 28.34 17.33 -1.89
N THR A 579 29.02 18.45 -1.67
CA THR A 579 28.54 19.77 -2.11
C THR A 579 28.30 19.86 -3.61
N PHE A 580 29.04 19.08 -4.41
CA PHE A 580 29.00 19.14 -5.87
C PHE A 580 27.66 18.67 -6.43
N LEU A 581 26.94 17.79 -5.72
CA LEU A 581 25.63 17.32 -6.17
C LEU A 581 24.59 18.44 -6.22
N VAL A 582 24.85 19.54 -5.52
CA VAL A 582 23.90 20.64 -5.33
C VAL A 582 24.26 21.89 -6.13
N ASP A 583 25.55 22.24 -6.22
CA ASP A 583 25.98 23.50 -6.86
C ASP A 583 26.86 23.34 -8.10
N ASP A 584 27.24 22.12 -8.45
CA ASP A 584 28.13 21.77 -9.58
C ASP A 584 29.47 22.55 -9.61
N THR A 585 29.89 23.19 -8.50
CA THR A 585 31.04 24.11 -8.47
C THR A 585 32.01 23.83 -7.33
N SER A 586 31.54 23.38 -6.17
CA SER A 586 32.39 23.03 -5.03
C SER A 586 32.32 21.54 -4.74
N ASN A 587 33.45 20.90 -4.43
CA ASN A 587 33.50 19.46 -4.16
C ASN A 587 34.12 19.14 -2.79
N SER A 588 33.39 19.46 -1.72
CA SER A 588 33.70 19.03 -0.36
C SER A 588 32.89 17.78 -0.02
N SER A 589 33.60 16.69 0.33
CA SER A 589 32.99 15.41 0.69
C SER A 589 33.85 14.65 1.72
N PRO A 590 33.57 14.80 3.02
CA PRO A 590 34.21 14.00 4.07
C PRO A 590 33.96 12.50 3.91
N LYS A 591 32.80 12.08 3.36
CA LYS A 591 32.53 10.67 3.07
C LYS A 591 33.49 10.08 2.03
N LEU A 592 33.99 10.86 1.06
CA LEU A 592 35.04 10.40 0.15
C LEU A 592 36.38 10.20 0.87
N ILE A 593 36.69 11.02 1.88
CA ILE A 593 37.89 10.86 2.72
C ILE A 593 37.78 9.56 3.51
N GLU A 594 36.64 9.34 4.17
CA GLU A 594 36.42 8.11 4.94
C GLU A 594 36.41 6.88 4.02
N LEU A 595 35.84 6.99 2.82
CA LEU A 595 35.91 5.92 1.82
C LEU A 595 37.37 5.59 1.43
N LYS A 596 38.21 6.60 1.14
CA LYS A 596 39.65 6.42 0.89
C LYS A 596 40.32 5.71 2.07
N HIS A 597 39.98 6.14 3.28
CA HIS A 597 40.55 5.62 4.51
C HIS A 597 40.18 4.14 4.73
N ILE A 598 38.89 3.79 4.55
CA ILE A 598 38.40 2.41 4.61
C ILE A 598 39.11 1.53 3.58
N LEU A 599 39.14 1.95 2.31
CA LEU A 599 39.72 1.15 1.23
C LEU A 599 41.24 0.93 1.41
N SER A 600 41.97 1.98 1.82
CA SER A 600 43.43 1.97 1.87
C SER A 600 43.99 1.39 3.16
N TYR A 601 43.43 1.75 4.31
CA TYR A 601 44.00 1.47 5.62
C TYR A 601 43.22 0.44 6.43
N LYS A 602 41.88 0.36 6.29
CA LYS A 602 41.11 -0.68 6.99
C LYS A 602 41.12 -1.99 6.21
N LEU A 603 40.74 -1.93 4.93
CA LEU A 603 40.64 -3.11 4.07
C LEU A 603 41.94 -3.45 3.34
N HIS A 604 42.92 -2.52 3.30
CA HIS A 604 44.18 -2.70 2.56
C HIS A 604 43.96 -3.29 1.16
N ILE A 605 42.99 -2.77 0.39
CA ILE A 605 42.41 -3.43 -0.79
C ILE A 605 43.44 -3.81 -1.87
N ARG A 606 44.58 -3.09 -1.92
CA ARG A 606 45.69 -3.39 -2.84
C ARG A 606 46.49 -4.64 -2.45
N LYS A 607 46.51 -5.00 -1.16
CA LYS A 607 47.30 -6.12 -0.59
C LYS A 607 46.43 -7.28 -0.11
N SER A 608 45.15 -7.03 0.21
CA SER A 608 44.21 -8.05 0.71
C SER A 608 43.39 -8.70 -0.39
N SER A 609 42.77 -9.85 -0.12
CA SER A 609 41.84 -10.50 -1.05
C SER A 609 40.41 -9.95 -1.01
N HIS A 610 40.19 -8.80 -0.34
CA HIS A 610 38.85 -8.24 -0.19
C HIS A 610 38.23 -7.85 -1.52
N ARG A 611 36.93 -8.13 -1.69
CA ARG A 611 36.11 -7.73 -2.83
C ARG A 611 34.99 -6.83 -2.33
N VAL A 612 35.02 -5.58 -2.77
CA VAL A 612 34.19 -4.51 -2.22
C VAL A 612 33.19 -4.03 -3.27
N VAL A 613 31.91 -4.02 -2.92
CA VAL A 613 30.87 -3.33 -3.69
C VAL A 613 30.58 -1.99 -3.03
N ILE A 614 30.70 -0.89 -3.78
CA ILE A 614 30.37 0.45 -3.32
C ILE A 614 29.06 0.86 -4.00
N VAL A 615 28.06 1.24 -3.22
CA VAL A 615 26.73 1.60 -3.73
C VAL A 615 26.42 3.06 -3.45
N THR A 616 25.90 3.77 -4.47
CA THR A 616 25.29 5.09 -4.29
C THR A 616 24.01 5.26 -5.12
N ARG A 617 23.08 6.08 -4.66
CA ARG A 617 21.81 6.44 -5.28
C ARG A 617 22.01 7.37 -6.47
N TRP A 618 23.02 8.23 -6.40
CA TRP A 618 23.17 9.36 -7.30
C TRP A 618 24.22 9.07 -8.37
N ILE A 619 23.81 9.07 -9.65
CA ILE A 619 24.74 8.89 -10.78
C ILE A 619 25.87 9.95 -10.74
N LYS A 620 25.53 11.21 -10.40
CA LYS A 620 26.54 12.27 -10.19
C LYS A 620 27.56 11.87 -9.11
N MET A 621 27.12 11.29 -7.99
CA MET A 621 28.04 10.85 -6.93
C MET A 621 28.88 9.65 -7.37
N ALA A 622 28.30 8.70 -8.11
CA ALA A 622 29.04 7.58 -8.68
C ALA A 622 30.20 8.09 -9.55
N ASN A 623 29.96 9.10 -10.40
CA ASN A 623 31.01 9.70 -11.22
C ASN A 623 32.12 10.36 -10.38
N ILE A 624 31.78 11.00 -9.26
CA ILE A 624 32.76 11.59 -8.33
C ILE A 624 33.59 10.50 -7.64
N ILE A 625 32.94 9.45 -7.15
CA ILE A 625 33.62 8.29 -6.54
C ILE A 625 34.54 7.63 -7.56
N ALA A 626 34.07 7.40 -8.79
CA ALA A 626 34.87 6.84 -9.87
C ALA A 626 36.13 7.68 -10.15
N ARG A 627 35.99 9.01 -10.21
CA ARG A 627 37.13 9.92 -10.39
C ARG A 627 38.13 9.81 -9.22
N ALA A 628 37.63 9.79 -7.98
CA ALA A 628 38.44 9.62 -6.78
C ALA A 628 39.21 8.29 -6.79
N LEU A 629 38.55 7.18 -7.16
CA LEU A 629 39.18 5.87 -7.30
C LEU A 629 40.27 5.87 -8.38
N ARG A 630 40.04 6.51 -9.54
CA ARG A 630 41.05 6.63 -10.62
C ARG A 630 42.26 7.44 -10.18
N LEU A 631 42.06 8.59 -9.53
CA LEU A 631 43.16 9.40 -8.99
C LEU A 631 43.95 8.62 -7.93
N GLY A 632 43.26 7.81 -7.13
CA GLY A 632 43.86 6.86 -6.21
C GLY A 632 44.42 5.62 -6.86
N LYS A 633 44.52 5.53 -8.19
CA LYS A 633 45.08 4.36 -8.90
C LYS A 633 44.43 3.02 -8.47
N PHE A 634 43.16 3.03 -8.10
CA PHE A 634 42.39 1.81 -7.85
C PHE A 634 41.85 1.26 -9.18
N VAL A 635 41.86 -0.06 -9.33
CA VAL A 635 41.23 -0.75 -10.47
C VAL A 635 39.84 -1.21 -10.03
N PHE A 636 38.82 -0.83 -10.80
CA PHE A 636 37.43 -1.08 -10.46
C PHE A 636 36.57 -1.26 -11.71
N ALA A 637 35.41 -1.88 -11.52
CA ALA A 637 34.34 -1.98 -12.51
C ALA A 637 33.17 -1.06 -12.09
N GLU A 638 32.35 -0.65 -13.06
CA GLU A 638 31.22 0.25 -12.83
C GLU A 638 29.95 -0.34 -13.44
N ILE A 639 28.84 -0.31 -12.68
CA ILE A 639 27.52 -0.71 -13.15
C ILE A 639 26.50 0.35 -12.77
N ASN A 640 25.86 0.96 -13.76
CA ASN A 640 24.74 1.86 -13.56
C ASN A 640 23.42 1.23 -14.08
N ALA A 641 22.30 1.81 -13.67
CA ALA A 641 20.97 1.27 -13.98
C ALA A 641 20.61 1.39 -15.47
N ASP A 642 21.21 2.35 -16.17
CA ASP A 642 20.96 2.63 -17.58
C ASP A 642 21.83 1.77 -18.51
N MET A 643 22.76 0.98 -17.96
CA MET A 643 23.67 0.14 -18.72
C MET A 643 22.93 -1.07 -19.32
N PRO A 644 23.14 -1.38 -20.63
CA PRO A 644 22.62 -2.59 -21.25
C PRO A 644 23.02 -3.85 -20.50
N GLU A 645 22.16 -4.86 -20.50
CA GLU A 645 22.37 -6.12 -19.76
C GLU A 645 23.71 -6.79 -20.08
N ALA A 646 24.09 -6.85 -21.36
CA ALA A 646 25.39 -7.39 -21.78
C ALA A 646 26.58 -6.66 -21.14
N GLY A 647 26.51 -5.32 -21.03
CA GLY A 647 27.54 -4.51 -20.39
C GLY A 647 27.61 -4.75 -18.88
N ARG A 648 26.46 -4.88 -18.22
CA ARG A 648 26.38 -5.18 -16.78
C ARG A 648 27.00 -6.53 -16.46
N MET A 649 26.72 -7.55 -17.28
CA MET A 649 27.30 -8.89 -17.12
C MET A 649 28.81 -8.89 -17.33
N ALA A 650 29.32 -8.18 -18.34
CA ALA A 650 30.76 -8.08 -18.58
C ALA A 650 31.50 -7.38 -17.41
N ALA A 651 30.91 -6.31 -16.85
CA ALA A 651 31.48 -5.61 -15.69
C ALA A 651 31.47 -6.49 -14.43
N LEU A 652 30.40 -7.27 -14.22
CA LEU A 652 30.32 -8.21 -13.11
C LEU A 652 31.31 -9.37 -13.27
N GLU A 653 31.47 -9.90 -14.47
CA GLU A 653 32.44 -10.97 -14.77
C GLU A 653 33.87 -10.48 -14.56
N ARG A 654 34.18 -9.27 -15.03
CA ARG A 654 35.46 -8.60 -14.78
C ARG A 654 35.72 -8.45 -13.29
N PHE A 655 34.74 -7.92 -12.55
CA PHE A 655 34.83 -7.85 -11.09
C PHE A 655 35.10 -9.24 -10.53
N ALA A 656 34.32 -10.27 -10.86
CA ALA A 656 34.43 -11.61 -10.27
C ALA A 656 35.74 -12.35 -10.60
N LYS A 657 36.28 -12.20 -11.82
CA LYS A 657 37.41 -13.02 -12.31
C LYS A 657 38.77 -12.34 -12.26
N GLU A 658 38.85 -11.02 -12.39
CA GLU A 658 40.14 -10.31 -12.41
C GLU A 658 40.62 -10.00 -10.99
N ASP A 659 41.77 -10.55 -10.58
CA ASP A 659 42.30 -10.36 -9.22
C ASP A 659 42.67 -8.91 -8.89
N HIS A 660 42.97 -8.09 -9.90
CA HIS A 660 43.26 -6.67 -9.72
C HIS A 660 41.98 -5.81 -9.64
N CYS A 661 40.84 -6.29 -10.16
CA CYS A 661 39.56 -5.57 -10.15
C CYS A 661 38.74 -5.91 -8.89
N ARG A 662 39.15 -5.35 -7.75
CA ARG A 662 38.58 -5.69 -6.43
C ARG A 662 37.44 -4.78 -5.97
N ILE A 663 37.13 -3.75 -6.74
CA ILE A 663 36.08 -2.79 -6.42
C ILE A 663 35.04 -2.79 -7.52
N LEU A 664 33.77 -2.90 -7.15
CA LEU A 664 32.63 -2.70 -8.04
C LEU A 664 31.82 -1.50 -7.55
N LEU A 665 31.76 -0.45 -8.36
CA LEU A 665 30.93 0.72 -8.09
C LEU A 665 29.57 0.53 -8.78
N ALA A 666 28.50 0.53 -8.00
CA ALA A 666 27.14 0.33 -8.50
C ALA A 666 26.18 1.45 -8.09
N THR A 667 25.15 1.70 -8.90
CA THR A 667 24.01 2.48 -8.41
C THR A 667 23.03 1.60 -7.64
N THR A 668 22.32 2.14 -6.64
CA THR A 668 21.38 1.35 -5.80
C THR A 668 20.34 0.58 -6.64
N LYS A 669 19.85 1.19 -7.72
CA LYS A 669 18.89 0.55 -8.64
C LYS A 669 19.50 -0.59 -9.47
N ALA A 670 20.81 -0.56 -9.67
CA ALA A 670 21.53 -1.59 -10.42
C ALA A 670 22.09 -2.70 -9.52
N LEU A 671 22.05 -2.51 -8.19
CA LEU A 671 22.49 -3.50 -7.22
C LEU A 671 21.70 -4.80 -7.39
N SER A 672 22.39 -5.93 -7.43
CA SER A 672 21.79 -7.25 -7.56
C SER A 672 22.46 -8.25 -6.61
N GLN A 673 21.75 -9.31 -6.24
CA GLN A 673 22.30 -10.36 -5.37
C GLN A 673 23.57 -11.00 -5.94
N GLN A 674 23.68 -11.13 -7.28
CA GLN A 674 24.88 -11.70 -7.91
C GLN A 674 26.16 -10.93 -7.59
N MET A 675 26.07 -9.59 -7.42
CA MET A 675 27.21 -8.76 -7.00
C MET A 675 27.62 -9.07 -5.57
N LEU A 676 26.64 -9.31 -4.70
CA LEU A 676 26.83 -9.54 -3.26
C LEU A 676 27.30 -10.97 -2.94
N LEU A 677 27.05 -11.93 -3.82
CA LEU A 677 27.61 -13.29 -3.70
C LEU A 677 29.13 -13.34 -3.96
N VAL A 678 29.65 -12.39 -4.73
CA VAL A 678 31.08 -12.31 -5.08
C VAL A 678 31.84 -11.42 -4.10
N ALA A 679 31.15 -10.49 -3.45
CA ALA A 679 31.74 -9.53 -2.52
C ALA A 679 31.73 -10.05 -1.08
N ASP A 680 32.74 -9.66 -0.31
CA ASP A 680 32.77 -9.85 1.15
C ASP A 680 32.41 -8.56 1.91
N THR A 681 32.46 -7.41 1.23
CA THR A 681 32.15 -6.12 1.83
C THR A 681 31.22 -5.30 0.94
N LEU A 682 30.12 -4.80 1.51
CA LEU A 682 29.21 -3.85 0.88
C LEU A 682 29.35 -2.49 1.59
N ILE A 683 29.78 -1.46 0.87
CA ILE A 683 29.84 -0.09 1.38
C ILE A 683 28.70 0.71 0.77
N ASN A 684 27.72 1.06 1.61
CA ASN A 684 26.68 2.01 1.25
C ASN A 684 27.20 3.43 1.49
N PHE A 685 27.41 4.18 0.41
CA PHE A 685 27.92 5.55 0.48
C PHE A 685 26.92 6.50 1.14
N GLU A 686 25.64 6.20 0.99
CA GLU A 686 24.56 6.71 1.84
C GLU A 686 23.56 5.60 2.14
N LEU A 687 22.72 5.84 3.14
CA LEU A 687 21.69 4.90 3.56
C LEU A 687 20.83 4.35 2.37
N PRO A 688 20.69 3.01 2.24
CA PRO A 688 19.96 2.40 1.14
C PRO A 688 18.44 2.63 1.26
N GLN A 689 17.75 2.89 0.15
CA GLN A 689 16.28 3.06 0.16
C GLN A 689 15.58 1.75 0.54
N LYS A 690 14.36 1.82 1.11
CA LYS A 690 13.54 0.64 1.42
C LYS A 690 13.30 -0.29 0.22
N ASP A 691 13.37 0.24 -1.01
CA ASP A 691 13.21 -0.49 -2.27
C ASP A 691 14.53 -1.11 -2.81
N ALA A 692 15.64 -1.01 -2.06
CA ALA A 692 16.87 -1.70 -2.42
C ALA A 692 16.64 -3.23 -2.37
N PRO A 693 16.92 -3.97 -3.45
CA PRO A 693 16.53 -5.37 -3.55
C PRO A 693 17.14 -6.22 -2.41
N ARG A 694 16.23 -6.84 -1.63
CA ARG A 694 16.42 -8.03 -0.78
C ARG A 694 17.76 -8.12 -0.03
N MET A 695 17.92 -7.28 0.98
CA MET A 695 18.97 -7.38 2.01
C MET A 695 18.79 -8.57 2.99
N MET A 696 17.80 -9.45 2.80
CA MET A 696 17.51 -10.54 3.75
C MET A 696 18.23 -11.86 3.46
N GLN A 697 18.84 -12.02 2.28
CA GLN A 697 19.77 -13.11 1.98
C GLN A 697 21.16 -12.57 1.68
N LEU A 698 21.62 -11.64 2.51
CA LEU A 698 23.03 -11.26 2.46
C LEU A 698 23.84 -12.46 2.98
N PRO A 699 24.93 -12.85 2.30
CA PRO A 699 25.82 -13.87 2.80
C PRO A 699 26.22 -13.54 4.25
N ALA A 700 26.24 -14.53 5.15
CA ALA A 700 26.65 -14.31 6.54
C ALA A 700 28.10 -13.78 6.64
N SER A 701 28.92 -14.03 5.62
CA SER A 701 30.27 -13.49 5.47
C SER A 701 30.31 -12.01 5.05
N LEU A 702 29.19 -11.43 4.61
CA LEU A 702 29.14 -10.08 4.09
C LEU A 702 29.16 -9.06 5.24
N THR A 703 30.16 -8.18 5.22
CA THR A 703 30.22 -7.01 6.09
C THR A 703 29.58 -5.81 5.38
N ILE A 704 28.56 -5.22 5.98
CA ILE A 704 27.91 -4.01 5.47
C ILE A 704 28.44 -2.81 6.22
N ILE A 705 28.99 -1.83 5.50
CA ILE A 705 29.44 -0.56 6.04
C ILE A 705 28.50 0.54 5.53
N ASN A 706 27.77 1.19 6.43
CA ASN A 706 26.91 2.32 6.10
C ASN A 706 27.61 3.62 6.48
N LEU A 707 27.93 4.47 5.51
CA LEU A 707 28.46 5.81 5.77
C LEU A 707 27.30 6.77 6.04
N VAL A 708 27.21 7.29 7.26
CA VAL A 708 26.10 8.16 7.71
C VAL A 708 26.63 9.53 8.09
N ALA A 709 26.09 10.59 7.49
CA ALA A 709 26.48 11.95 7.86
C ALA A 709 25.96 12.33 9.25
N GLU A 710 26.85 12.68 10.18
CA GLU A 710 26.51 13.11 11.55
C GLU A 710 25.73 14.42 11.56
N GLY A 711 24.77 14.55 12.48
CA GLY A 711 23.95 15.74 12.66
C GLY A 711 23.03 16.01 11.46
N THR A 712 22.62 14.97 10.74
CA THR A 712 21.76 15.10 9.55
C THR A 712 20.47 14.28 9.64
N LEU A 713 19.60 14.48 8.65
CA LEU A 713 18.42 13.65 8.41
C LEU A 713 18.80 12.19 8.20
N GLU A 714 19.96 11.92 7.60
CA GLU A 714 20.46 10.56 7.37
C GLU A 714 20.70 9.83 8.71
N GLU A 715 21.27 10.51 9.70
CA GLU A 715 21.48 9.93 11.04
C GLU A 715 20.15 9.61 11.74
N LYS A 716 19.17 10.52 11.64
CA LYS A 716 17.84 10.32 12.23
C LYS A 716 17.08 9.17 11.53
N MET A 717 17.31 8.97 10.24
CA MET A 717 16.82 7.80 9.50
C MET A 717 17.50 6.51 9.96
N ALA A 718 18.83 6.51 10.17
CA ALA A 718 19.56 5.35 10.69
C ALA A 718 19.08 4.91 12.09
N GLN A 719 18.70 5.88 12.93
CA GLN A 719 18.16 5.64 14.28
C GLN A 719 16.69 5.18 14.30
N GLY A 720 16.02 5.12 13.14
CA GLY A 720 14.61 4.76 13.04
C GLY A 720 13.63 5.85 13.51
N LEU A 721 14.13 7.07 13.79
CA LEU A 721 13.34 8.21 14.25
C LEU A 721 12.60 8.92 13.10
N LEU A 722 13.03 8.69 11.86
CA LEU A 722 12.37 9.16 10.65
C LEU A 722 11.99 7.95 9.77
N PRO A 723 10.71 7.72 9.46
CA PRO A 723 10.34 6.68 8.51
C PRO A 723 10.90 7.03 7.12
N TRP A 724 11.47 6.03 6.44
CA TRP A 724 12.00 6.11 5.06
C TRP A 724 11.05 6.73 4.03
N ARG A 725 9.75 6.80 4.36
CA ARG A 725 8.68 7.43 3.57
C ARG A 725 8.82 8.94 3.40
N ALA A 726 9.81 9.57 4.00
CA ALA A 726 10.13 10.98 3.80
C ALA A 726 10.31 11.36 2.32
N GLU A 727 10.87 10.46 1.50
CA GLU A 727 10.98 10.61 0.04
C GLU A 727 9.77 10.04 -0.73
N ALA A 728 9.06 9.05 -0.16
CA ALA A 728 7.94 8.38 -0.83
C ALA A 728 6.62 9.17 -0.79
N ALA A 729 6.50 10.17 0.10
CA ALA A 729 5.38 11.12 0.11
C ALA A 729 5.30 12.00 -1.16
N VAL A 730 6.25 11.84 -2.09
CA VAL A 730 6.52 12.73 -3.22
C VAL A 730 6.38 12.00 -4.57
N ALA A 731 5.93 10.74 -4.56
CA ALA A 731 5.56 10.05 -5.80
C ALA A 731 4.13 10.48 -6.23
N PRO A 732 3.87 10.87 -7.49
CA PRO A 732 2.58 11.43 -7.90
C PRO A 732 1.40 10.44 -7.92
N ALA A 733 1.61 9.16 -7.61
CA ALA A 733 0.65 8.11 -7.97
C ALA A 733 -0.35 7.72 -6.88
N GLU A 734 -0.01 7.76 -5.58
CA GLU A 734 -0.95 7.42 -4.49
C GLU A 734 -0.59 8.19 -3.21
N ALA A 735 -1.26 9.33 -2.97
CA ALA A 735 -1.05 10.13 -1.76
C ALA A 735 -1.62 9.42 -0.50
N PRO A 736 -0.88 9.36 0.62
CA PRO A 736 -1.43 8.87 1.89
C PRO A 736 -2.53 9.82 2.45
N PRO A 737 -3.39 9.33 3.37
CA PRO A 737 -4.39 10.15 4.07
C PRO A 737 -3.81 11.46 4.65
N LEU A 738 -4.61 12.55 4.68
CA LEU A 738 -4.22 13.88 5.18
C LEU A 738 -3.62 13.87 6.60
N THR A 739 -4.07 12.96 7.47
CA THR A 739 -3.57 12.75 8.84
C THR A 739 -2.13 12.25 8.90
N LEU A 740 -1.70 11.42 7.94
CA LEU A 740 -0.31 10.97 7.80
C LEU A 740 0.61 12.08 7.30
N ARG A 741 0.08 13.07 6.57
CA ARG A 741 0.83 14.24 6.10
C ARG A 741 1.11 15.24 7.23
N GLN A 742 0.16 15.45 8.14
CA GLN A 742 0.33 16.37 9.28
C GLN A 742 1.27 15.80 10.35
N THR A 743 1.11 14.52 10.70
CA THR A 743 2.01 13.82 11.64
C THR A 743 3.44 13.76 11.10
N TYR A 744 3.61 13.48 9.80
CA TYR A 744 4.92 13.54 9.14
C TYR A 744 5.51 14.96 9.16
N ARG A 745 4.71 15.99 8.88
CA ARG A 745 5.14 17.40 8.96
C ARG A 745 5.57 17.82 10.37
N GLN A 746 4.87 17.36 11.40
CA GLN A 746 5.23 17.63 12.80
C GLN A 746 6.53 16.92 13.19
N ALA A 747 6.65 15.62 12.88
CA ALA A 747 7.86 14.86 13.13
C ALA A 747 9.08 15.46 12.40
N LEU A 748 8.92 15.83 11.13
CA LEU A 748 9.97 16.47 10.35
C LEU A 748 10.36 17.85 10.92
N THR A 749 9.38 18.65 11.35
CA THR A 749 9.64 19.94 12.01
C THR A 749 10.43 19.77 13.29
N GLN A 750 10.02 18.83 14.15
CA GLN A 750 10.70 18.56 15.43
C GLN A 750 12.15 18.13 15.19
N ILE A 751 12.36 17.20 14.25
CA ILE A 751 13.69 16.68 13.95
C ILE A 751 14.59 17.79 13.38
N LEU A 752 14.09 18.60 12.44
CA LEU A 752 14.86 19.71 11.88
C LEU A 752 15.15 20.81 12.91
N ALA A 753 14.29 21.00 13.92
CA ALA A 753 14.53 21.91 15.02
C ALA A 753 15.62 21.40 15.99
N GLU A 754 15.66 20.08 16.25
CA GLU A 754 16.72 19.43 17.04
C GLU A 754 18.10 19.54 16.40
N LEU A 755 18.17 19.65 15.06
CA LEU A 755 19.43 19.87 14.34
C LEU A 755 20.02 21.28 14.55
N LYS A 756 19.36 22.16 15.34
CA LYS A 756 19.80 23.51 15.72
C LYS A 756 20.47 24.28 14.57
N PRO A 757 19.72 24.63 13.51
CA PRO A 757 20.30 25.42 12.42
C PRO A 757 20.82 26.77 12.97
N GLU A 758 22.11 27.06 12.80
CA GLU A 758 22.71 28.34 13.20
C GLU A 758 21.97 29.52 12.55
N SER A 759 22.00 30.67 13.22
CA SER A 759 21.36 31.89 12.75
C SER A 759 21.95 32.36 11.41
N ALA A 760 21.19 33.13 10.63
CA ALA A 760 21.65 33.61 9.32
C ALA A 760 22.91 34.50 9.41
N GLU A 761 23.13 35.16 10.57
CA GLU A 761 24.29 36.01 10.85
C GLU A 761 25.54 35.19 11.18
N GLU A 762 25.43 34.11 11.96
CA GLU A 762 26.57 33.23 12.29
C GLU A 762 27.09 32.44 11.07
N ALA A 763 26.19 32.01 10.18
CA ALA A 763 26.56 31.29 8.96
C ALA A 763 27.28 32.18 7.93
N ALA A 764 27.04 33.50 7.95
CA ALA A 764 27.68 34.47 7.05
C ALA A 764 29.11 34.79 7.48
N LEU A 765 29.46 34.63 8.77
CA LEU A 765 30.82 34.86 9.28
C LEU A 765 31.82 33.72 8.98
N LYS A 766 31.36 32.51 8.64
CA LYS A 766 32.22 31.31 8.47
C LYS A 766 32.51 30.91 7.01
N THR A 767 31.98 31.61 6.02
CA THR A 767 32.24 31.27 4.60
C THR A 767 33.54 31.87 4.09
N ALA A 768 34.65 31.16 4.24
CA ALA A 768 35.84 31.34 3.42
C ALA A 768 35.82 30.34 2.24
N PRO A 769 36.18 30.74 1.00
CA PRO A 769 36.27 29.82 -0.13
C PRO A 769 37.51 28.93 0.00
N GLY A 770 37.38 27.80 0.69
CA GLY A 770 38.38 26.73 0.69
C GLY A 770 38.11 25.71 -0.42
N GLN A 771 38.87 25.78 -1.52
CA GLN A 771 38.97 24.65 -2.46
C GLN A 771 39.83 23.55 -1.82
N ILE A 772 39.24 22.42 -1.46
CA ILE A 772 40.01 21.19 -1.19
C ILE A 772 40.08 20.43 -2.52
N LEU A 773 41.21 20.53 -3.21
CA LEU A 773 41.56 19.64 -4.30
C LEU A 773 42.01 18.31 -3.66
N MET A 774 41.19 17.26 -3.71
CA MET A 774 41.62 15.94 -3.25
C MET A 774 42.61 15.34 -4.26
N ASP A 775 43.90 15.35 -3.91
CA ASP A 775 44.86 14.49 -4.57
C ASP A 775 44.91 13.15 -3.83
N PHE A 776 44.34 12.11 -4.42
CA PHE A 776 44.42 10.76 -3.89
C PHE A 776 45.85 10.17 -3.98
N ALA A 777 46.78 10.87 -4.66
CA ALA A 777 48.15 10.43 -4.86
C ALA A 777 49.16 10.87 -3.78
N ALA A 778 48.81 11.82 -2.90
CA ALA A 778 49.83 12.58 -2.15
C ALA A 778 50.31 12.00 -0.80
N ASP A 779 49.73 10.91 -0.28
CA ASP A 779 50.14 10.39 1.04
C ASP A 779 51.24 9.32 0.93
N GLU A 780 52.42 9.72 0.43
CA GLU A 780 53.70 9.06 0.71
C GLU A 780 54.81 10.12 0.80
N THR A 781 54.70 11.12 1.69
CA THR A 781 55.84 11.82 2.35
C THR A 781 55.39 13.00 3.23
N ASP A 782 55.83 12.95 4.49
CA ASP A 782 56.18 14.03 5.43
C ASP A 782 55.16 15.01 6.07
N THR A 783 55.49 15.22 7.35
CA THR A 783 54.98 16.09 8.41
C THR A 783 54.86 17.57 8.04
N LEU A 784 53.77 18.24 8.48
CA LEU A 784 53.72 19.71 8.53
C LEU A 784 53.06 20.25 9.81
N SER A 785 53.86 21.02 10.53
CA SER A 785 53.52 22.01 11.55
C SER A 785 52.86 23.25 10.92
N PHE A 786 51.90 23.86 11.62
CA PHE A 786 51.26 25.12 11.23
C PHE A 786 51.95 26.30 11.94
N GLU A 787 52.45 27.27 11.17
CA GLU A 787 52.71 28.63 11.65
C GLU A 787 51.73 29.61 10.99
N GLN A 788 51.15 30.47 11.83
CA GLN A 788 50.26 31.57 11.48
C GLN A 788 51.06 32.77 10.97
N ASN A 789 50.51 33.50 10.00
CA ASN A 789 50.86 34.90 9.81
C ASN A 789 49.62 35.71 9.40
N GLU A 790 49.31 36.71 10.21
CA GLU A 790 48.39 37.81 9.92
C GLU A 790 49.06 38.87 9.03
N ALA A 791 48.30 39.52 8.15
CA ALA A 791 48.18 40.99 8.03
C ALA A 791 47.73 41.43 6.62
N GLY A 792 46.79 42.39 6.59
CA GLY A 792 46.76 43.44 5.57
C GLY A 792 45.53 43.54 4.67
N GLN A 793 44.50 44.27 5.11
CA GLN A 793 43.59 45.00 4.21
C GLN A 793 44.30 46.23 3.62
N PRO A 794 43.91 46.67 2.41
CA PRO A 794 43.19 47.94 2.38
C PRO A 794 42.00 47.99 1.40
N ASP A 795 41.00 48.76 1.80
CA ASP A 795 39.84 49.22 1.03
C ASP A 795 40.19 49.95 -0.28
N LYS A 796 39.40 49.70 -1.34
CA LYS A 796 38.88 50.76 -2.23
C LYS A 796 37.73 50.30 -3.14
N LYS A 797 36.54 50.82 -2.80
CA LYS A 797 35.44 51.34 -3.66
C LYS A 797 34.77 50.45 -4.72
N VAL A 798 33.50 50.18 -4.39
CA VAL A 798 32.32 49.84 -5.20
C VAL A 798 32.22 50.58 -6.55
N ALA A 799 31.89 49.83 -7.62
CA ALA A 799 31.25 50.34 -8.83
C ALA A 799 30.29 49.30 -9.47
N GLY A 800 29.01 49.68 -9.57
CA GLY A 800 28.09 49.36 -10.69
C GLY A 800 27.58 47.93 -10.90
N LYS A 801 26.31 47.68 -10.55
CA LYS A 801 25.47 46.64 -11.18
C LYS A 801 25.15 47.08 -12.63
N GLU A 802 25.57 46.33 -13.64
CA GLU A 802 25.10 46.50 -15.02
C GLU A 802 23.66 45.96 -15.15
N ALA A 803 22.76 46.79 -15.65
CA ALA A 803 21.41 46.41 -16.05
C ALA A 803 21.45 45.63 -17.37
N LEU A 804 20.66 44.56 -17.49
CA LEU A 804 20.52 43.78 -18.72
C LEU A 804 20.13 44.70 -19.89
N SER A 805 20.89 44.63 -20.98
CA SER A 805 20.63 45.42 -22.18
C SER A 805 19.45 44.87 -22.99
N LEU A 806 18.61 45.77 -23.51
CA LEU A 806 17.42 45.52 -24.34
C LEU A 806 17.65 44.53 -25.51
N ARG A 807 18.87 44.42 -26.03
CA ARG A 807 19.22 43.52 -27.13
C ARG A 807 19.21 42.02 -26.77
N GLN A 808 19.27 41.68 -25.48
CA GLN A 808 19.28 40.27 -25.02
C GLN A 808 17.87 39.71 -24.76
N VAL A 809 16.86 40.58 -24.59
CA VAL A 809 15.50 40.17 -24.23
C VAL A 809 14.66 39.88 -25.48
N GLU A 810 14.88 40.62 -26.56
CA GLU A 810 14.11 40.51 -27.81
C GLU A 810 14.10 39.10 -28.45
N PRO A 811 15.23 38.36 -28.52
CA PRO A 811 15.26 37.02 -29.11
C PRO A 811 14.47 36.00 -28.28
N VAL A 812 14.57 36.08 -26.95
CA VAL A 812 13.85 35.20 -26.03
C VAL A 812 12.34 35.40 -26.13
N MET A 813 11.92 36.66 -26.30
CA MET A 813 10.51 37.02 -26.44
C MET A 813 9.92 36.58 -27.79
N ARG A 814 10.69 36.65 -28.88
CA ARG A 814 10.25 36.09 -30.18
C ARG A 814 10.07 34.56 -30.09
N SER A 815 10.98 33.83 -29.46
CA SER A 815 10.81 32.38 -29.24
C SER A 815 9.60 32.03 -28.37
N ALA A 816 9.27 32.85 -27.37
CA ALA A 816 8.08 32.65 -26.55
C ALA A 816 6.79 32.84 -27.37
N VAL A 817 6.72 33.87 -28.22
CA VAL A 817 5.56 34.11 -29.10
C VAL A 817 5.37 33.00 -30.13
N GLU A 818 6.45 32.48 -30.71
CA GLU A 818 6.40 31.33 -31.62
C GLU A 818 5.88 30.07 -30.92
N PHE A 819 6.35 29.80 -29.70
CA PHE A 819 5.87 28.68 -28.90
C PHE A 819 4.35 28.76 -28.66
N PHE A 820 3.83 29.94 -28.26
CA PHE A 820 2.40 30.12 -28.04
C PHE A 820 1.58 30.00 -29.33
N SER A 821 2.09 30.47 -30.47
CA SER A 821 1.44 30.28 -31.77
C SER A 821 1.33 28.79 -32.15
N GLN A 822 2.37 28.00 -31.87
CA GLN A 822 2.34 26.55 -32.11
C GLN A 822 1.36 25.82 -31.19
N VAL A 823 1.34 26.15 -29.89
CA VAL A 823 0.40 25.58 -28.93
C VAL A 823 -1.05 25.92 -29.32
N PHE A 824 -1.30 27.16 -29.75
CA PHE A 824 -2.62 27.60 -30.19
C PHE A 824 -3.08 26.90 -31.47
N LYS A 825 -2.17 26.66 -32.42
CA LYS A 825 -2.45 25.90 -33.65
C LYS A 825 -2.82 24.43 -33.35
N VAL A 826 -2.13 23.80 -32.41
CA VAL A 826 -2.41 22.41 -31.98
C VAL A 826 -3.78 22.28 -31.30
N THR A 827 -4.20 23.31 -30.56
CA THR A 827 -5.43 23.27 -29.75
C THR A 827 -6.67 23.79 -30.47
N SER A 828 -6.52 24.79 -31.36
CA SER A 828 -7.66 25.44 -32.04
C SER A 828 -7.75 25.16 -33.55
N GLY A 829 -6.69 24.62 -34.16
CA GLY A 829 -6.60 24.40 -35.61
C GLY A 829 -6.42 25.68 -36.45
N GLN A 830 -6.42 26.87 -35.83
CA GLN A 830 -6.20 28.16 -36.50
C GLN A 830 -4.79 28.70 -36.26
N GLN A 831 -4.22 29.36 -37.27
CA GLN A 831 -2.87 29.93 -37.22
C GLN A 831 -2.94 31.42 -36.91
N ILE A 832 -2.23 31.88 -35.88
CA ILE A 832 -2.14 33.30 -35.52
C ILE A 832 -1.06 33.95 -36.41
N GLU A 833 -1.40 35.00 -37.14
CA GLU A 833 -0.42 35.85 -37.84
C GLU A 833 0.31 36.75 -36.84
N ILE A 834 1.64 36.65 -36.83
CA ILE A 834 2.52 37.42 -35.95
C ILE A 834 2.87 38.73 -36.67
N SER A 835 2.49 39.88 -36.11
CA SER A 835 2.95 41.21 -36.55
C SER A 835 3.94 41.81 -35.55
N ASP A 836 4.84 42.69 -36.01
CA ASP A 836 5.85 43.32 -35.14
C ASP A 836 5.25 44.21 -34.03
N ASP A 837 3.99 44.64 -34.17
CA ASP A 837 3.27 45.44 -33.16
C ASP A 837 2.72 44.64 -31.97
N MET A 838 2.97 43.31 -31.92
CA MET A 838 2.44 42.44 -30.86
C MET A 838 3.21 42.55 -29.54
N ILE A 839 4.41 43.13 -29.50
CA ILE A 839 5.25 43.22 -28.29
C ILE A 839 5.54 44.69 -27.97
N SER A 840 5.14 45.16 -26.79
CA SER A 840 5.50 46.50 -26.30
C SER A 840 6.21 46.41 -24.95
N TYR A 841 7.32 47.11 -24.81
CA TYR A 841 8.11 47.16 -23.56
C TYR A 841 8.06 48.57 -22.96
N ASP A 842 7.73 48.66 -21.66
CA ASP A 842 7.86 49.89 -20.89
C ASP A 842 9.21 49.91 -20.14
N PRO A 843 10.19 50.73 -20.58
CA PRO A 843 11.52 50.79 -19.98
C PRO A 843 11.56 51.39 -18.57
N LYS A 844 10.48 52.03 -18.10
CA LYS A 844 10.42 52.60 -16.74
C LYS A 844 9.95 51.58 -15.70
N THR A 845 9.06 50.68 -16.08
CA THR A 845 8.52 49.64 -15.18
C THR A 845 9.17 48.28 -15.38
N GLY A 846 9.84 48.07 -16.52
CA GLY A 846 10.37 46.76 -16.93
C GLY A 846 9.30 45.80 -17.43
N GLU A 847 8.06 46.28 -17.64
CA GLU A 847 6.91 45.48 -18.03
C GLU A 847 6.89 45.25 -19.55
N VAL A 848 6.68 43.99 -19.96
CA VAL A 848 6.52 43.61 -21.37
C VAL A 848 5.10 43.13 -21.61
N THR A 849 4.40 43.75 -22.55
CA THR A 849 3.01 43.45 -22.91
C THR A 849 2.95 42.80 -24.28
N LEU A 850 2.28 41.63 -24.35
CA LEU A 850 2.04 40.88 -25.58
C LEU A 850 0.56 40.97 -25.97
N LYS A 851 0.24 41.47 -27.18
CA LYS A 851 -1.14 41.65 -27.67
C LYS A 851 -1.44 40.71 -28.83
N PHE A 852 -2.38 39.79 -28.64
CA PHE A 852 -2.87 38.89 -29.69
C PHE A 852 -4.21 39.36 -30.25
N LYS A 853 -4.39 39.33 -31.58
CA LYS A 853 -5.66 39.60 -32.24
C LYS A 853 -6.32 38.28 -32.60
N ILE A 854 -7.37 37.89 -31.88
CA ILE A 854 -8.12 36.66 -32.14
C ILE A 854 -9.23 36.98 -33.13
N ALA A 855 -9.23 36.35 -34.30
CA ALA A 855 -10.31 36.48 -35.28
C ALA A 855 -11.56 35.72 -34.78
N GLY A 856 -12.52 36.44 -34.21
CA GLY A 856 -13.80 35.87 -33.81
C GLY A 856 -14.70 35.57 -35.03
N LYS A 857 -15.30 34.38 -35.06
CA LYS A 857 -16.57 34.17 -35.76
C LYS A 857 -17.69 34.70 -34.86
N GLY A 858 -18.58 35.51 -35.43
CA GLY A 858 -19.94 35.70 -34.93
C GLY A 858 -20.79 34.45 -35.16
#